data_AF-A0A3D2I6B8-F1
#
_entry.id   AF-A0A3D2I6B8-F1
#
_cell.length_a   1.000
_cell.length_b   1.000
_cell.length_c   1.000
_cell.angle_alpha   90.00
_cell.angle_beta   90.00
_cell.angle_gamma   90.00
#
_symmetry.space_group_name_H-M   'P 1'
#
loop_
_entity.id
_entity.type
_entity.pdbx_description
1 polymer ?
#
loop_
_entity_poly.entity_id
_entity_poly.type
_entity_poly.pdbx_seq_one_letter_code
_entity_poly.pdbx_strand_id
1 'polypeptide(L)'
;MLKTKPDEITNQPQAPHETSAAVRAPRRGLWQEWLRSLLLFCGASVYVELCLHLCVYRSLDRRAVYLVLFGLLGGTVCTLLTTHLPKIARQIVGVLLVAVQVLFAEVQLMYHAIFGNFMPISQVSMGGNVITNFDSQILYSIGKNIVPILLLLVPLIVTILCLALRKLRVLTVRLKWRQALATLGILLTLLLATMGIMYAGRGKSFSVYKTFTNVNTSTDSSYKSVGMLATTVQELRYMVFGSSGSVIITPSSLGTDTRRLYSSNSYNVIESIDFAKLAESADDAMRKTTDEYLAQVVPTRKNNYTGLLQDYNLITICAESFCPWFISEELTPTLYKLSHTGIVFENYYGTFQSVTTNGEYTMCMGLYPDMSRTKTDSSFNVAGTNYLPFCLGNALKEKGYQTWGYHDYIGDFYNRNITHANMGYTFKAADSGLDIKIDWPSSDLEMMEASVDDYLSSREPFHAYYMTFSGHYQYNWDNAMSAKNHDAVKDLPYSEPVKAYIACNLELENELTYLMQRLAQAGVADKTCIVLTNDHYPYGLTEDEYNELAGREMDLTFEKYRNSFICYVPGLSENIVVDEYCSTADILPTLLNLFGVDYDSRLLAGTDVLSNGVHMAVLSDKSFLTKTFRYDAGTETVIPADESIVISDEQLEAYRLYVDNKFQMSSNIVNSDYYAHVFGKASSGGTLEDTVVFTDITGIFNQASVLYMYRNGYIDPETPNTFGGKAAAKVGEFVDVLYRISQRPETDNTALPPDYENETFNGSACPYYDAVCWAYQTGLLRQGDLHTAYDDDMDYQAACLLIYRYAAMSGVDTRVDQELARQAMRENSRLSVETVRAMLWCDQTDITTRDSEMGELLAAYDTHISRYQMTSFLFYLCTYELNSRNEA
;
A
#
# COMPACT_ATOMS: atom_id res chain seq x y z
N MET A 1 -69.72 -70.44 -35.11
CA MET A 1 -69.96 -71.69 -35.87
C MET A 1 -69.11 -71.61 -37.13
N LEU A 2 -68.32 -72.58 -37.58
CA LEU A 2 -67.72 -73.80 -37.04
C LEU A 2 -66.85 -74.32 -38.22
N LYS A 3 -65.76 -75.05 -37.91
CA LYS A 3 -64.83 -75.79 -38.82
C LYS A 3 -63.61 -74.99 -39.29
N THR A 4 -62.36 -75.50 -39.29
CA THR A 4 -61.77 -76.80 -38.95
C THR A 4 -60.23 -76.64 -38.92
N LYS A 5 -59.57 -77.36 -37.99
CA LYS A 5 -58.13 -77.77 -37.95
C LYS A 5 -57.70 -78.57 -39.21
N PRO A 6 -56.42 -78.97 -39.48
CA PRO A 6 -55.29 -79.21 -38.52
C PRO A 6 -53.85 -78.85 -38.98
N ASP A 7 -52.93 -78.97 -38.02
CA ASP A 7 -51.46 -79.15 -38.14
C ASP A 7 -51.10 -80.35 -39.06
N GLU A 8 -49.96 -80.44 -39.75
CA GLU A 8 -48.59 -80.53 -39.21
C GLU A 8 -47.52 -80.58 -40.35
N ILE A 9 -46.23 -80.41 -39.98
CA ILE A 9 -44.95 -80.84 -40.62
C ILE A 9 -43.96 -79.73 -41.12
N THR A 10 -43.11 -79.31 -40.17
CA THR A 10 -41.63 -79.07 -40.15
C THR A 10 -40.83 -78.47 -41.33
N ASN A 11 -40.06 -77.40 -41.04
CA ASN A 11 -38.59 -77.34 -41.21
C ASN A 11 -37.92 -76.16 -40.46
N GLN A 12 -36.74 -76.40 -39.86
CA GLN A 12 -35.83 -75.57 -39.01
C GLN A 12 -35.24 -74.30 -39.71
N PRO A 13 -34.33 -73.46 -39.09
CA PRO A 13 -33.99 -73.15 -37.68
C PRO A 13 -33.89 -71.62 -37.36
N GLN A 14 -33.99 -71.21 -36.09
CA GLN A 14 -33.48 -69.90 -35.61
C GLN A 14 -32.49 -70.11 -34.46
N ALA A 15 -31.26 -69.65 -34.69
CA ALA A 15 -30.15 -69.57 -33.75
C ALA A 15 -30.12 -68.16 -33.08
N PRO A 16 -29.20 -67.86 -32.12
CA PRO A 16 -29.55 -67.55 -30.75
C PRO A 16 -29.51 -66.04 -30.43
N HIS A 17 -30.15 -65.68 -29.31
CA HIS A 17 -30.12 -64.37 -28.67
C HIS A 17 -28.68 -63.83 -28.44
N GLU A 18 -28.35 -62.72 -29.09
CA GLU A 18 -27.25 -61.83 -28.67
C GLU A 18 -27.75 -60.79 -27.66
N THR A 19 -26.98 -60.64 -26.59
CA THR A 19 -27.19 -59.70 -25.48
C THR A 19 -26.26 -58.49 -25.58
N SER A 20 -26.69 -57.34 -25.04
CA SER A 20 -25.84 -56.46 -24.21
C SER A 20 -24.76 -55.54 -24.84
N ALA A 21 -24.81 -55.14 -26.11
CA ALA A 21 -23.86 -54.14 -26.64
C ALA A 21 -24.35 -52.66 -26.55
N ALA A 22 -25.63 -52.39 -26.83
CA ALA A 22 -26.10 -51.01 -27.08
C ALA A 22 -26.29 -50.14 -25.82
N VAL A 23 -26.53 -50.73 -24.64
CA VAL A 23 -26.79 -49.96 -23.38
C VAL A 23 -25.50 -49.58 -22.64
N ARG A 24 -24.34 -50.18 -22.97
CA ARG A 24 -23.04 -49.91 -22.31
C ARG A 24 -22.26 -48.74 -22.92
N ALA A 25 -22.50 -48.38 -24.18
CA ALA A 25 -21.76 -47.33 -24.91
C ALA A 25 -21.89 -45.91 -24.32
N PRO A 26 -23.09 -45.39 -23.94
CA PRO A 26 -23.22 -44.01 -23.45
C PRO A 26 -22.64 -43.79 -22.05
N ARG A 27 -22.48 -44.85 -21.24
CA ARG A 27 -21.86 -44.76 -19.90
C ARG A 27 -20.34 -44.60 -19.97
N ARG A 28 -19.64 -45.23 -20.92
CA ARG A 28 -18.19 -45.09 -21.10
C ARG A 28 -17.80 -43.69 -21.60
N GLY A 29 -18.61 -43.08 -22.45
CA GLY A 29 -18.36 -41.72 -22.96
C GLY A 29 -18.39 -40.64 -21.87
N LEU A 30 -19.35 -40.71 -20.93
CA LEU A 30 -19.46 -39.71 -19.85
C LEU A 30 -18.27 -39.72 -18.89
N TRP A 31 -17.68 -40.89 -18.62
CA TRP A 31 -16.48 -41.00 -17.77
C TRP A 31 -15.22 -40.47 -18.46
N GLN A 32 -15.10 -40.65 -19.79
CA GLN A 32 -14.00 -40.07 -20.56
C GLN A 32 -14.09 -38.55 -20.64
N GLU A 33 -15.29 -38.01 -20.87
CA GLU A 33 -15.52 -36.55 -20.88
C GLU A 33 -15.29 -35.92 -19.50
N TRP A 34 -15.70 -36.61 -18.43
CA TRP A 34 -15.40 -36.20 -17.06
C TRP A 34 -13.90 -36.16 -16.79
N LEU A 35 -13.18 -37.23 -17.14
CA LEU A 35 -11.72 -37.31 -16.93
C LEU A 35 -11.00 -36.20 -17.69
N ARG A 36 -11.40 -35.90 -18.93
CA ARG A 36 -10.82 -34.79 -19.70
C ARG A 36 -11.08 -33.43 -19.07
N SER A 37 -12.27 -33.19 -18.55
CA SER A 37 -12.56 -31.95 -17.81
C SER A 37 -11.75 -31.84 -16.53
N LEU A 38 -11.63 -32.93 -15.78
CA LEU A 38 -10.80 -32.98 -14.58
C LEU A 38 -9.33 -32.66 -14.91
N LEU A 39 -8.77 -33.32 -15.92
CA LEU A 39 -7.40 -33.09 -16.36
C LEU A 39 -7.17 -31.67 -16.90
N LEU A 40 -8.15 -31.09 -17.61
CA LEU A 40 -8.06 -29.71 -18.07
C LEU A 40 -7.95 -28.75 -16.90
N PHE A 41 -8.87 -28.82 -15.92
CA PHE A 41 -8.87 -27.90 -14.80
C PHE A 41 -7.68 -28.12 -13.86
N CYS A 42 -7.39 -29.37 -13.49
CA CYS A 42 -6.21 -29.68 -12.68
C CYS A 42 -4.90 -29.27 -13.38
N GLY A 43 -4.79 -29.54 -14.68
CA GLY A 43 -3.62 -29.15 -15.48
C GLY A 43 -3.47 -27.64 -15.58
N ALA A 44 -4.56 -26.92 -15.83
CA ALA A 44 -4.55 -25.46 -15.88
C ALA A 44 -4.17 -24.85 -14.53
N SER A 45 -4.80 -25.27 -13.43
CA SER A 45 -4.51 -24.73 -12.08
C SER A 45 -3.07 -25.01 -11.65
N VAL A 46 -2.56 -26.25 -11.83
CA VAL A 46 -1.17 -26.58 -11.50
C VAL A 46 -0.18 -25.82 -12.40
N TYR A 47 -0.49 -25.66 -13.69
CA TYR A 47 0.35 -24.88 -14.58
C TYR A 47 0.42 -23.42 -14.15
N VAL A 48 -0.71 -22.78 -13.85
CA VAL A 48 -0.75 -21.37 -13.42
C VAL A 48 0.07 -21.17 -12.14
N GLU A 49 -0.11 -22.03 -11.13
CA GLU A 49 0.64 -22.00 -9.87
C GLU A 49 2.15 -22.10 -10.09
N LEU A 50 2.60 -23.11 -10.83
CA LEU A 50 4.03 -23.33 -11.10
C LEU A 50 4.62 -22.25 -12.00
N CYS A 51 3.88 -21.80 -13.01
CA CYS A 51 4.33 -20.77 -13.94
C CYS A 51 4.51 -19.44 -13.21
N LEU A 52 3.53 -19.00 -12.43
CA LEU A 52 3.63 -17.78 -11.64
C LEU A 52 4.81 -17.86 -10.67
N HIS A 53 4.94 -18.97 -9.95
CA HIS A 53 6.03 -19.18 -8.99
C HIS A 53 7.41 -19.15 -9.66
N LEU A 54 7.57 -19.77 -10.83
CA LEU A 54 8.83 -19.75 -11.60
C LEU A 54 9.12 -18.37 -12.20
N CYS A 55 8.10 -17.65 -12.67
CA CYS A 55 8.26 -16.30 -13.18
C CYS A 55 8.79 -15.34 -12.10
N VAL A 56 8.39 -15.54 -10.85
CA VAL A 56 8.76 -14.68 -9.71
C VAL A 56 10.03 -15.15 -9.03
N TYR A 57 10.10 -16.40 -8.55
CA TYR A 57 11.20 -16.88 -7.69
C TYR A 57 12.32 -17.58 -8.46
N ARG A 58 12.17 -17.81 -9.78
CA ARG A 58 13.15 -18.46 -10.67
C ARG A 58 13.66 -19.84 -10.21
N SER A 59 13.00 -20.45 -9.23
CA SER A 59 13.42 -21.71 -8.61
C SER A 59 12.22 -22.48 -8.05
N LEU A 60 12.42 -23.77 -7.73
CA LEU A 60 11.44 -24.61 -7.05
C LEU A 60 12.13 -25.33 -5.90
N ASP A 61 11.57 -25.21 -4.70
CA ASP A 61 12.08 -25.87 -3.51
C ASP A 61 11.22 -27.10 -3.13
N ARG A 62 11.41 -27.60 -1.91
CA ARG A 62 10.63 -28.75 -1.40
C ARG A 62 9.14 -28.40 -1.20
N ARG A 63 8.77 -27.13 -1.09
CA ARG A 63 7.40 -26.65 -0.90
C ARG A 63 6.60 -26.65 -2.20
N ALA A 64 7.24 -26.79 -3.36
CA ALA A 64 6.59 -26.98 -4.67
C ALA A 64 5.54 -28.11 -4.68
N VAL A 65 5.65 -29.11 -3.79
CA VAL A 65 4.62 -30.14 -3.60
C VAL A 65 3.26 -29.56 -3.20
N TYR A 66 3.24 -28.50 -2.38
CA TYR A 66 2.01 -27.85 -1.93
C TYR A 66 1.34 -27.06 -3.05
N LEU A 67 2.12 -26.40 -3.91
CA LEU A 67 1.61 -25.72 -5.12
C LEU A 67 0.87 -26.71 -6.02
N VAL A 68 1.44 -27.90 -6.22
CA VAL A 68 0.78 -28.97 -6.97
C VAL A 68 -0.48 -29.45 -6.27
N LEU A 69 -0.42 -29.72 -4.95
CA LEU A 69 -1.58 -30.20 -4.19
C LEU A 69 -2.75 -29.20 -4.21
N PHE A 70 -2.48 -27.92 -3.96
CA PHE A 70 -3.49 -26.85 -3.98
C PHE A 70 -3.98 -26.55 -5.40
N GLY A 71 -3.12 -26.62 -6.42
CA GLY A 71 -3.53 -26.56 -7.83
C GLY A 71 -4.48 -27.72 -8.21
N LEU A 72 -4.19 -28.95 -7.76
CA LEU A 72 -5.08 -30.10 -7.95
C LEU A 72 -6.43 -29.93 -7.23
N LEU A 73 -6.42 -29.36 -6.02
CA LEU A 73 -7.64 -29.02 -5.28
C LEU A 73 -8.48 -27.99 -6.05
N GLY A 74 -7.87 -26.88 -6.48
CA GLY A 74 -8.53 -25.84 -7.28
C GLY A 74 -9.16 -26.40 -8.56
N GLY A 75 -8.40 -27.19 -9.33
CA GLY A 75 -8.90 -27.82 -10.54
C GLY A 75 -10.04 -28.81 -10.30
N THR A 76 -10.01 -29.54 -9.18
CA THR A 76 -11.09 -30.44 -8.77
C THR A 76 -12.35 -29.67 -8.40
N VAL A 77 -12.23 -28.53 -7.72
CA VAL A 77 -13.35 -27.62 -7.41
C VAL A 77 -13.97 -27.06 -8.70
N CYS A 78 -13.16 -26.57 -9.65
CA CYS A 78 -13.66 -26.11 -10.96
C CYS A 78 -14.40 -27.22 -11.71
N THR A 79 -13.90 -28.46 -11.63
CA THR A 79 -14.57 -29.62 -12.22
C THR A 79 -15.93 -29.86 -11.57
N LEU A 80 -16.02 -29.77 -10.24
CA LEU A 80 -17.26 -29.96 -9.50
C LEU A 80 -18.29 -28.87 -9.85
N LEU A 81 -17.88 -27.60 -9.84
CA LEU A 81 -18.73 -26.45 -10.18
C LEU A 81 -19.34 -26.56 -11.59
N THR A 82 -18.59 -27.11 -12.54
CA THR A 82 -19.05 -27.27 -13.92
C THR A 82 -19.82 -28.57 -14.19
N THR A 83 -19.89 -29.49 -13.23
CA THR A 83 -20.39 -30.86 -13.45
C THR A 83 -21.88 -30.89 -13.85
N HIS A 84 -22.73 -30.11 -13.19
CA HIS A 84 -24.18 -30.16 -13.39
C HIS A 84 -24.70 -29.20 -14.48
N LEU A 85 -23.84 -28.35 -15.02
CA LEU A 85 -24.19 -27.32 -15.97
C LEU A 85 -24.57 -27.90 -17.35
N PRO A 86 -25.57 -27.31 -18.04
CA PRO A 86 -25.87 -27.65 -19.43
C PRO A 86 -24.71 -27.23 -20.33
N LYS A 87 -24.58 -27.87 -21.50
CA LYS A 87 -23.41 -27.75 -22.41
C LYS A 87 -22.90 -26.31 -22.59
N ILE A 88 -23.77 -25.38 -22.99
CA ILE A 88 -23.35 -24.00 -23.29
C ILE A 88 -22.88 -23.29 -22.01
N ALA A 89 -23.65 -23.36 -20.92
CA ALA A 89 -23.24 -22.80 -19.63
C ALA A 89 -21.95 -23.45 -19.11
N ARG A 90 -21.76 -24.76 -19.32
CA ARG A 90 -20.55 -25.48 -18.93
C ARG A 90 -19.31 -25.00 -19.67
N GLN A 91 -19.45 -24.69 -20.95
CA GLN A 91 -18.37 -24.12 -21.76
C GLN A 91 -18.05 -22.69 -21.32
N ILE A 92 -19.06 -21.83 -21.15
CA ILE A 92 -18.90 -20.44 -20.70
C ILE A 92 -18.24 -20.41 -19.31
N VAL A 93 -18.83 -21.08 -18.32
CA VAL A 93 -18.32 -21.11 -16.95
C VAL A 93 -16.94 -21.77 -16.89
N GLY A 94 -16.70 -22.82 -17.69
CA GLY A 94 -15.39 -23.46 -17.72
C GLY A 94 -14.29 -22.56 -18.28
N VAL A 95 -14.55 -21.82 -19.35
CA VAL A 95 -13.61 -20.80 -19.87
C VAL A 95 -13.42 -19.69 -18.84
N LEU A 96 -14.50 -19.20 -18.23
CA LEU A 96 -14.44 -18.15 -17.22
C LEU A 96 -13.59 -18.56 -16.01
N LEU A 97 -13.74 -19.79 -15.51
CA LEU A 97 -12.95 -20.29 -14.37
C LEU A 97 -11.46 -20.38 -14.67
N VAL A 98 -11.07 -20.70 -15.91
CA VAL A 98 -9.66 -20.68 -16.33
C VAL A 98 -9.18 -19.24 -16.51
N ALA A 99 -10.00 -18.40 -17.16
CA ALA A 99 -9.67 -16.99 -17.39
C ALA A 99 -9.46 -16.24 -16.07
N VAL A 100 -10.33 -16.42 -15.08
CA VAL A 100 -10.18 -15.79 -13.75
C VAL A 100 -8.87 -16.18 -13.09
N GLN A 101 -8.48 -17.45 -13.13
CA GLN A 101 -7.20 -17.90 -12.55
C GLN A 101 -6.00 -17.29 -13.27
N VAL A 102 -6.03 -17.25 -14.62
CA VAL A 102 -4.96 -16.68 -15.44
C VAL A 102 -4.83 -15.17 -15.22
N LEU A 103 -5.94 -14.44 -15.34
CA LEU A 103 -5.96 -12.98 -15.15
C LEU A 103 -5.56 -12.61 -13.73
N PHE A 104 -5.99 -13.38 -12.73
CA PHE A 104 -5.56 -13.13 -11.35
C PHE A 104 -4.06 -13.37 -11.17
N ALA A 105 -3.49 -14.43 -11.76
CA ALA A 105 -2.05 -14.66 -11.75
C ALA A 105 -1.27 -13.55 -12.48
N GLU A 106 -1.79 -13.02 -13.58
CA GLU A 106 -1.19 -11.89 -14.29
C GLU A 106 -1.21 -10.61 -13.44
N VAL A 107 -2.33 -10.31 -12.77
CA VAL A 107 -2.41 -9.18 -11.83
C VAL A 107 -1.39 -9.34 -10.71
N GLN A 108 -1.27 -10.54 -10.13
CA GLN A 108 -0.29 -10.83 -9.08
C GLN A 108 1.15 -10.67 -9.58
N LEU A 109 1.45 -11.17 -10.80
CA LEU A 109 2.75 -10.98 -11.43
C LEU A 109 3.07 -9.50 -11.66
N MET A 110 2.11 -8.71 -12.17
CA MET A 110 2.32 -7.29 -12.42
C MET A 110 2.52 -6.52 -11.12
N TYR A 111 1.71 -6.81 -10.11
CA TYR A 111 1.86 -6.20 -8.80
C TYR A 111 3.22 -6.54 -8.18
N HIS A 112 3.66 -7.80 -8.28
CA HIS A 112 5.00 -8.20 -7.84
C HIS A 112 6.11 -7.53 -8.67
N ALA A 113 5.94 -7.39 -9.98
CA ALA A 113 6.94 -6.74 -10.83
C ALA A 113 7.09 -5.24 -10.51
N ILE A 114 6.02 -4.58 -10.07
CA ILE A 114 6.03 -3.16 -9.70
C ILE A 114 6.52 -2.97 -8.27
N PHE A 115 5.93 -3.68 -7.31
CA PHE A 115 6.12 -3.42 -5.88
C PHE A 115 7.03 -4.42 -5.17
N GLY A 116 7.52 -5.45 -5.87
CA GLY A 116 8.34 -6.51 -5.29
C GLY A 116 7.61 -7.44 -4.30
N ASN A 117 6.28 -7.37 -4.18
CA ASN A 117 5.48 -8.17 -3.26
C ASN A 117 4.21 -8.66 -3.95
N PHE A 118 3.56 -9.72 -3.44
CA PHE A 118 2.23 -10.11 -3.91
C PHE A 118 1.13 -9.26 -3.30
N MET A 119 0.05 -9.04 -4.06
CA MET A 119 -1.10 -8.25 -3.62
C MET A 119 -2.01 -9.10 -2.72
N PRO A 120 -2.24 -8.72 -1.45
CA PRO A 120 -3.28 -9.32 -0.62
C PRO A 120 -4.66 -9.15 -1.26
N ILE A 121 -5.54 -10.14 -1.19
CA ILE A 121 -6.89 -10.11 -1.80
C ILE A 121 -7.73 -8.93 -1.31
N SER A 122 -7.45 -8.46 -0.10
CA SER A 122 -8.10 -7.32 0.52
C SER A 122 -7.73 -5.98 -0.11
N GLN A 123 -6.64 -5.91 -0.87
CA GLN A 123 -6.23 -4.73 -1.65
C GLN A 123 -6.85 -4.69 -3.05
N VAL A 124 -7.59 -5.72 -3.48
CA VAL A 124 -8.25 -5.75 -4.80
C VAL A 124 -9.23 -4.58 -4.96
N SER A 125 -9.89 -4.14 -3.89
CA SER A 125 -10.79 -2.97 -3.92
C SER A 125 -10.06 -1.64 -4.12
N MET A 126 -8.76 -1.56 -3.79
CA MET A 126 -7.90 -0.39 -4.04
C MET A 126 -7.39 -0.34 -5.48
N GLY A 127 -7.66 -1.35 -6.31
CA GLY A 127 -7.16 -1.44 -7.68
C GLY A 127 -7.46 -0.20 -8.52
N GLY A 128 -8.57 0.50 -8.27
CA GLY A 128 -8.88 1.77 -8.93
C GLY A 128 -7.86 2.86 -8.64
N ASN A 129 -7.51 3.09 -7.37
CA ASN A 129 -6.50 4.08 -6.96
C ASN A 129 -5.09 3.66 -7.40
N VAL A 130 -4.78 2.37 -7.45
CA VAL A 130 -3.46 1.89 -7.93
C VAL A 130 -3.35 2.09 -9.44
N ILE A 131 -4.42 1.88 -10.20
CA ILE A 131 -4.40 2.10 -11.66
C ILE A 131 -4.25 3.58 -11.99
N THR A 132 -4.88 4.48 -11.24
CA THR A 132 -4.80 5.93 -11.51
C THR A 132 -3.52 6.59 -10.97
N ASN A 133 -2.96 6.12 -9.86
CA ASN A 133 -1.70 6.65 -9.31
C ASN A 133 -0.45 6.03 -9.94
N PHE A 134 -0.57 4.90 -10.65
CA PHE A 134 0.57 4.15 -11.18
C PHE A 134 0.41 3.74 -12.66
N ASP A 135 -0.35 4.50 -13.45
CA ASP A 135 -0.71 4.15 -14.84
C ASP A 135 0.51 3.98 -15.76
N SER A 136 1.41 4.95 -15.76
CA SER A 136 2.67 4.95 -16.51
C SER A 136 3.57 3.80 -16.07
N GLN A 137 3.59 3.51 -14.76
CA GLN A 137 4.36 2.42 -14.17
C GLN A 137 3.80 1.05 -14.56
N ILE A 138 2.48 0.91 -14.65
CA ILE A 138 1.80 -0.31 -15.10
C ILE A 138 2.14 -0.58 -16.57
N LEU A 139 2.03 0.43 -17.45
CA LEU A 139 2.31 0.28 -18.89
C LEU A 139 3.77 -0.13 -19.14
N TYR A 140 4.71 0.53 -18.46
CA TYR A 140 6.13 0.18 -18.53
C TYR A 140 6.39 -1.26 -18.06
N SER A 141 5.77 -1.66 -16.94
CA SER A 141 5.95 -2.98 -16.34
C SER A 141 5.37 -4.10 -17.21
N ILE A 142 4.23 -3.85 -17.88
CA ILE A 142 3.66 -4.77 -18.88
C ILE A 142 4.66 -4.99 -20.02
N GLY A 143 5.27 -3.91 -20.53
CA GLY A 143 6.29 -3.99 -21.57
C GLY A 143 7.48 -4.88 -21.18
N LYS A 144 8.03 -4.67 -19.98
CA LYS A 144 9.14 -5.49 -19.45
C LYS A 144 8.77 -6.96 -19.21
N ASN A 145 7.51 -7.25 -18.86
CA ASN A 145 7.06 -8.58 -18.45
C ASN A 145 6.21 -9.31 -19.50
N ILE A 146 6.29 -8.92 -20.78
CA ILE A 146 5.47 -9.49 -21.85
C ILE A 146 5.63 -11.01 -21.99
N VAL A 147 6.84 -11.55 -21.80
CA VAL A 147 7.10 -12.99 -21.93
C VAL A 147 6.42 -13.78 -20.80
N PRO A 148 6.63 -13.46 -19.51
CA PRO A 148 5.84 -14.03 -18.41
C PRO A 148 4.32 -13.96 -18.61
N ILE A 149 3.78 -12.83 -19.07
CA ILE A 149 2.34 -12.66 -19.35
C ILE A 149 1.88 -13.68 -20.41
N LEU A 150 2.60 -13.76 -21.54
CA LEU A 150 2.27 -14.71 -22.60
C LEU A 150 2.34 -16.17 -22.13
N LEU A 151 3.25 -16.50 -21.21
CA LEU A 151 3.33 -17.84 -20.61
C LEU A 151 2.13 -18.15 -19.72
N LEU A 152 1.65 -17.20 -18.92
CA LEU A 152 0.47 -17.36 -18.09
C LEU A 152 -0.83 -17.49 -18.90
N LEU A 153 -0.90 -16.90 -20.10
CA LEU A 153 -2.05 -17.04 -21.01
C LEU A 153 -2.24 -18.45 -21.60
N VAL A 154 -1.21 -19.30 -21.58
CA VAL A 154 -1.23 -20.62 -22.25
C VAL A 154 -2.43 -21.50 -21.88
N PRO A 155 -2.81 -21.70 -20.60
CA PRO A 155 -3.96 -22.52 -20.23
C PRO A 155 -5.28 -22.01 -20.79
N LEU A 156 -5.45 -20.68 -20.88
CA LEU A 156 -6.63 -20.05 -21.46
C LEU A 156 -6.69 -20.29 -22.98
N ILE A 157 -5.56 -20.09 -23.68
CA ILE A 157 -5.44 -20.37 -25.12
C ILE A 157 -5.73 -21.85 -25.41
N VAL A 158 -5.14 -22.77 -24.65
CA VAL A 158 -5.37 -24.22 -24.79
C VAL A 158 -6.85 -24.56 -24.56
N THR A 159 -7.51 -23.94 -23.58
CA THR A 159 -8.93 -24.15 -23.31
C THR A 159 -9.80 -23.69 -24.48
N ILE A 160 -9.52 -22.50 -25.03
CA ILE A 160 -10.23 -21.95 -26.20
C ILE A 160 -10.01 -22.85 -27.43
N LEU A 161 -8.77 -23.28 -27.70
CA LEU A 161 -8.45 -24.18 -28.82
C LEU A 161 -9.15 -25.55 -28.67
N CYS A 162 -9.21 -26.11 -27.46
CA CYS A 162 -9.93 -27.36 -27.19
C CYS A 162 -11.41 -27.27 -27.55
N LEU A 163 -12.04 -26.11 -27.31
CA LEU A 163 -13.45 -25.85 -27.63
C LEU A 163 -13.65 -25.54 -29.12
N ALA A 164 -12.78 -24.72 -29.71
CA ALA A 164 -12.86 -24.28 -31.10
C ALA A 164 -12.59 -25.44 -32.08
N LEU A 165 -11.54 -26.23 -31.84
CA LEU A 165 -11.13 -27.33 -32.73
C LEU A 165 -12.03 -28.57 -32.60
N ARG A 166 -12.86 -28.66 -31.56
CA ARG A 166 -13.79 -29.77 -31.26
C ARG A 166 -13.17 -31.17 -31.19
N LYS A 167 -11.84 -31.31 -31.32
CA LYS A 167 -11.11 -32.60 -31.35
C LYS A 167 -11.07 -33.29 -29.99
N LEU A 168 -10.88 -32.54 -28.91
CA LEU A 168 -10.68 -33.09 -27.57
C LEU A 168 -11.98 -33.29 -26.78
N ARG A 169 -13.15 -32.86 -27.28
CA ARG A 169 -14.47 -32.90 -26.59
C ARG A 169 -14.30 -32.67 -25.08
N VAL A 170 -13.97 -31.45 -24.69
CA VAL A 170 -13.87 -31.05 -23.27
C VAL A 170 -15.01 -30.08 -22.97
N LEU A 171 -15.66 -30.21 -21.81
CA LEU A 171 -16.83 -29.39 -21.42
C LEU A 171 -18.04 -29.52 -22.37
N THR A 172 -18.05 -30.51 -23.27
CA THR A 172 -19.08 -30.60 -24.33
C THR A 172 -20.36 -31.34 -23.93
N VAL A 173 -20.34 -32.04 -22.79
CA VAL A 173 -21.44 -32.89 -22.33
C VAL A 173 -21.82 -32.55 -20.89
N ARG A 174 -23.10 -32.59 -20.55
CA ARG A 174 -23.58 -32.48 -19.16
C ARG A 174 -23.27 -33.76 -18.39
N LEU A 175 -22.57 -33.64 -17.26
CA LEU A 175 -22.23 -34.80 -16.42
C LEU A 175 -23.39 -35.13 -15.47
N LYS A 176 -23.32 -36.31 -14.83
CA LYS A 176 -24.34 -36.81 -13.91
C LYS A 176 -23.79 -36.92 -12.49
N TRP A 177 -24.69 -37.12 -11.53
CA TRP A 177 -24.38 -37.23 -10.10
C TRP A 177 -23.27 -38.25 -9.77
N ARG A 178 -23.11 -39.32 -10.56
CA ARG A 178 -22.03 -40.31 -10.35
C ARG A 178 -20.64 -39.71 -10.58
N GLN A 179 -20.49 -38.86 -11.60
CA GLN A 179 -19.24 -38.13 -11.84
C GLN A 179 -19.03 -37.02 -10.80
N ALA A 180 -20.12 -36.37 -10.35
CA ALA A 180 -20.06 -35.42 -9.23
C ALA A 180 -19.53 -36.09 -7.96
N LEU A 181 -20.06 -37.26 -7.60
CA LEU A 181 -19.60 -38.05 -6.45
C LEU A 181 -18.16 -38.53 -6.61
N ALA A 182 -17.75 -38.94 -7.81
CA ALA A 182 -16.35 -39.30 -8.06
C ALA A 182 -15.42 -38.09 -7.88
N THR A 183 -15.81 -36.92 -8.38
CA THR A 183 -15.08 -35.66 -8.20
C THR A 183 -15.01 -35.26 -6.72
N LEU A 184 -16.13 -35.39 -5.99
CA LEU A 184 -16.19 -35.14 -4.55
C LEU A 184 -15.30 -36.12 -3.76
N GLY A 185 -15.28 -37.40 -4.13
CA GLY A 185 -14.40 -38.39 -3.53
C GLY A 185 -12.91 -38.07 -3.74
N ILE A 186 -12.54 -37.62 -4.95
CA ILE A 186 -11.18 -37.14 -5.24
C ILE A 186 -10.88 -35.90 -4.41
N LEU A 187 -11.79 -34.92 -4.36
CA LEU A 187 -11.64 -33.69 -3.58
C LEU A 187 -11.40 -33.99 -2.11
N LEU A 188 -12.23 -34.84 -1.49
CA LEU A 188 -12.08 -35.22 -0.08
C LEU A 188 -10.76 -35.96 0.17
N THR A 189 -10.34 -36.82 -0.75
CA THR A 189 -9.06 -37.55 -0.63
C THR A 189 -7.87 -36.58 -0.69
N LEU A 190 -7.88 -35.65 -1.65
CA LEU A 190 -6.85 -34.62 -1.78
C LEU A 190 -6.83 -33.69 -0.55
N LEU A 191 -7.99 -33.30 -0.02
CA LEU A 191 -8.09 -32.49 1.19
C LEU A 191 -7.49 -33.21 2.40
N LEU A 192 -7.87 -34.47 2.64
CA LEU A 192 -7.33 -35.26 3.75
C LEU A 192 -5.83 -35.51 3.62
N ALA A 193 -5.35 -35.80 2.41
CA ALA A 193 -3.92 -35.98 2.16
C ALA A 193 -3.14 -34.69 2.41
N THR A 194 -3.61 -33.57 1.87
CA THR A 194 -2.98 -32.24 2.05
C THR A 194 -2.97 -31.85 3.52
N MET A 195 -4.10 -31.97 4.22
CA MET A 195 -4.18 -31.72 5.66
C MET A 195 -3.27 -32.65 6.47
N GLY A 196 -3.20 -33.93 6.13
CA GLY A 196 -2.34 -34.90 6.81
C GLY A 196 -0.85 -34.55 6.67
N ILE A 197 -0.41 -34.17 5.48
CA ILE A 197 0.97 -33.75 5.20
C ILE A 197 1.29 -32.46 5.96
N MET A 198 0.40 -31.47 5.94
CA MET A 198 0.58 -30.22 6.70
C MET A 198 0.63 -30.49 8.21
N TYR A 199 -0.33 -31.27 8.74
CA TYR A 199 -0.46 -31.57 10.17
C TYR A 199 0.72 -32.38 10.71
N ALA A 200 1.37 -33.21 9.89
CA ALA A 200 2.60 -33.91 10.25
C ALA A 200 3.77 -32.95 10.52
N GLY A 201 3.79 -31.78 9.87
CA GLY A 201 4.81 -30.74 10.06
C GLY A 201 4.51 -29.72 11.16
N ARG A 202 3.32 -29.74 11.77
CA ARG A 202 2.78 -28.65 12.62
C ARG A 202 3.67 -28.19 13.79
N GLY A 203 4.55 -29.07 14.28
CA GLY A 203 5.44 -28.77 15.41
C GLY A 203 6.60 -27.84 15.06
N LYS A 204 6.88 -27.59 13.77
CA LYS A 204 7.98 -26.72 13.35
C LYS A 204 7.52 -25.26 13.25
N SER A 205 8.34 -24.33 13.73
CA SER A 205 7.99 -22.90 13.84
C SER A 205 7.81 -22.12 12.54
N PHE A 206 8.12 -22.72 11.39
CA PHE A 206 7.80 -22.19 10.05
C PHE A 206 7.23 -23.25 9.11
N SER A 207 6.53 -24.26 9.66
CA SER A 207 5.88 -25.26 8.82
C SER A 207 4.81 -24.65 7.93
N VAL A 208 4.58 -25.26 6.76
CA VAL A 208 3.47 -24.91 5.87
C VAL A 208 2.12 -24.92 6.58
N TYR A 209 1.96 -25.75 7.61
CA TYR A 209 0.77 -25.68 8.48
C TYR A 209 0.67 -24.34 9.21
N LYS A 210 1.74 -23.88 9.87
CA LYS A 210 1.74 -22.57 10.56
C LYS A 210 1.61 -21.44 9.55
N THR A 211 2.30 -21.46 8.41
CA THR A 211 2.16 -20.44 7.34
C THR A 211 0.71 -20.31 6.85
N PHE A 212 0.03 -21.43 6.61
CA PHE A 212 -1.36 -21.45 6.12
C PHE A 212 -2.41 -21.15 7.20
N THR A 213 -2.06 -21.30 8.48
CA THR A 213 -3.02 -21.11 9.60
C THR A 213 -2.77 -19.84 10.40
N ASN A 214 -1.57 -19.26 10.32
CA ASN A 214 -1.19 -18.02 10.96
C ASN A 214 -1.57 -16.83 10.08
N VAL A 215 -2.40 -15.96 10.64
CA VAL A 215 -2.84 -14.71 10.03
C VAL A 215 -1.67 -13.78 9.75
N ASN A 216 -0.68 -13.70 10.65
CA ASN A 216 0.43 -12.75 10.58
C ASN A 216 1.53 -13.15 9.58
N THR A 217 1.24 -14.11 8.70
CA THR A 217 2.15 -14.48 7.61
C THR A 217 1.97 -13.48 6.49
N SER A 218 3.06 -12.87 6.00
CA SER A 218 2.97 -11.98 4.84
C SER A 218 2.45 -12.72 3.60
N THR A 219 1.71 -12.02 2.74
CA THR A 219 1.18 -12.59 1.50
C THR A 219 2.28 -13.22 0.66
N ASP A 220 3.45 -12.58 0.52
CA ASP A 220 4.58 -13.14 -0.23
C ASP A 220 5.09 -14.45 0.37
N SER A 221 5.30 -14.51 1.69
CA SER A 221 5.71 -15.75 2.37
C SER A 221 4.69 -16.88 2.18
N SER A 222 3.40 -16.55 2.14
CA SER A 222 2.34 -17.53 1.87
C SER A 222 2.35 -17.98 0.41
N TYR A 223 2.45 -17.07 -0.57
CA TYR A 223 2.60 -17.40 -1.99
C TYR A 223 3.81 -18.30 -2.26
N LYS A 224 4.97 -18.00 -1.68
CA LYS A 224 6.18 -18.82 -1.78
C LYS A 224 5.95 -20.24 -1.23
N SER A 225 5.17 -20.36 -0.16
CA SER A 225 5.04 -21.63 0.58
C SER A 225 3.90 -22.53 0.10
N VAL A 226 2.75 -21.96 -0.27
CA VAL A 226 1.51 -22.70 -0.57
C VAL A 226 0.89 -22.37 -1.93
N GLY A 227 1.37 -21.31 -2.60
CA GLY A 227 0.85 -20.88 -3.90
C GLY A 227 -0.35 -19.95 -3.82
N MET A 228 -0.70 -19.38 -4.96
CA MET A 228 -1.69 -18.32 -5.14
C MET A 228 -3.09 -18.73 -4.63
N LEU A 229 -3.58 -19.91 -5.03
CA LEU A 229 -4.93 -20.36 -4.69
C LEU A 229 -5.08 -20.61 -3.19
N ALA A 230 -4.06 -21.18 -2.56
CA ALA A 230 -4.07 -21.46 -1.13
C ALA A 230 -4.05 -20.16 -0.33
N THR A 231 -3.18 -19.22 -0.68
CA THR A 231 -3.12 -17.88 -0.06
C THR A 231 -4.45 -17.16 -0.23
N THR A 232 -5.04 -17.19 -1.42
CA THR A 232 -6.35 -16.55 -1.69
C THR A 232 -7.44 -17.13 -0.79
N VAL A 233 -7.49 -18.47 -0.64
CA VAL A 233 -8.47 -19.12 0.25
C VAL A 233 -8.24 -18.75 1.71
N GLN A 234 -6.98 -18.68 2.14
CA GLN A 234 -6.59 -18.27 3.48
C GLN A 234 -7.05 -16.83 3.76
N GLU A 235 -6.72 -15.88 2.89
CA GLU A 235 -7.08 -14.47 3.05
C GLU A 235 -8.60 -14.23 2.98
N LEU A 236 -9.31 -14.89 2.04
CA LEU A 236 -10.78 -14.84 1.98
C LEU A 236 -11.44 -15.39 3.24
N ARG A 237 -10.90 -16.48 3.81
CA ARG A 237 -11.40 -17.02 5.06
C ARG A 237 -11.27 -15.99 6.19
N TYR A 238 -10.15 -15.29 6.27
CA TYR A 238 -9.96 -14.26 7.31
C TYR A 238 -10.85 -13.05 7.09
N MET A 239 -11.07 -12.64 5.85
CA MET A 239 -12.01 -11.56 5.52
C MET A 239 -13.46 -11.90 5.93
N VAL A 240 -13.88 -13.16 5.76
CA VAL A 240 -15.26 -13.58 6.03
C VAL A 240 -15.49 -13.94 7.50
N PHE A 241 -14.51 -14.56 8.17
CA PHE A 241 -14.68 -15.13 9.51
C PHE A 241 -13.85 -14.44 10.61
N GLY A 242 -13.05 -13.44 10.25
CA GLY A 242 -12.08 -12.81 11.15
C GLY A 242 -10.86 -13.69 11.45
N SER A 243 -9.86 -13.12 12.11
CA SER A 243 -8.69 -13.85 12.59
C SER A 243 -9.06 -14.72 13.80
N SER A 244 -9.12 -16.03 13.62
CA SER A 244 -9.13 -17.00 14.73
C SER A 244 -7.75 -17.64 14.88
N GLY A 245 -6.69 -16.82 14.92
CA GLY A 245 -5.35 -17.29 15.24
C GLY A 245 -5.30 -17.83 16.67
N SER A 246 -4.40 -18.78 16.93
CA SER A 246 -4.10 -19.10 18.33
C SER A 246 -3.51 -17.85 18.96
N VAL A 247 -4.25 -17.27 19.91
CA VAL A 247 -3.85 -16.08 20.66
C VAL A 247 -2.66 -16.38 21.59
N ILE A 248 -2.30 -17.66 21.73
CA ILE A 248 -1.29 -18.19 22.64
C ILE A 248 0.12 -17.94 22.12
N ILE A 249 0.81 -17.00 22.78
CA ILE A 249 2.25 -16.78 22.60
C ILE A 249 2.99 -17.84 23.42
N THR A 250 3.84 -18.63 22.76
CA THR A 250 4.67 -19.64 23.45
C THR A 250 6.01 -19.00 23.80
N PRO A 251 6.34 -18.79 25.10
CA PRO A 251 7.56 -18.11 25.50
C PRO A 251 8.82 -18.83 24.98
N SER A 252 9.75 -18.05 24.43
CA SER A 252 11.10 -18.55 24.10
C SER A 252 11.96 -18.58 25.36
N SER A 253 12.90 -19.53 25.44
CA SER A 253 13.94 -19.50 26.49
C SER A 253 14.90 -18.32 26.34
N LEU A 254 14.92 -17.65 25.18
CA LEU A 254 15.61 -16.38 24.98
C LEU A 254 14.74 -15.22 25.48
N GLY A 255 15.30 -14.36 26.31
CA GLY A 255 14.64 -13.12 26.73
C GLY A 255 13.43 -13.31 27.65
N THR A 256 13.24 -14.50 28.25
CA THR A 256 12.21 -14.71 29.28
C THR A 256 12.80 -15.25 30.58
N ASP A 257 12.24 -14.83 31.71
CA ASP A 257 12.59 -15.29 33.06
C ASP A 257 11.33 -15.25 33.95
N THR A 258 11.03 -16.36 34.61
CA THR A 258 9.78 -16.54 35.36
C THR A 258 9.86 -16.07 36.81
N ARG A 259 10.99 -15.52 37.28
CA ARG A 259 11.23 -15.33 38.74
C ARG A 259 11.88 -14.02 39.17
N ARG A 260 11.84 -12.95 38.36
CA ARG A 260 12.55 -11.72 38.70
C ARG A 260 11.67 -10.48 38.65
N LEU A 261 11.63 -9.75 39.77
CA LEU A 261 11.14 -8.38 39.82
C LEU A 261 12.26 -7.45 39.33
N TYR A 262 11.89 -6.46 38.53
CA TYR A 262 12.81 -5.47 37.96
C TYR A 262 12.53 -4.11 38.57
N SER A 263 13.58 -3.31 38.79
CA SER A 263 13.46 -1.93 39.26
C SER A 263 13.86 -0.95 38.16
N SER A 264 13.15 0.16 38.08
CA SER A 264 13.38 1.26 37.12
C SER A 264 14.73 1.94 37.31
N ASN A 265 15.40 1.72 38.45
CA ASN A 265 16.77 2.18 38.71
C ASN A 265 17.82 1.47 37.84
N SER A 266 17.54 0.25 37.37
CA SER A 266 18.51 -0.55 36.61
C SER A 266 17.99 -1.05 35.27
N TYR A 267 16.68 -1.03 35.07
CA TYR A 267 16.01 -1.52 33.87
C TYR A 267 15.05 -0.46 33.32
N ASN A 268 14.82 -0.52 32.02
CA ASN A 268 13.78 0.26 31.35
C ASN A 268 12.42 -0.42 31.58
N VAL A 269 11.86 -0.16 32.77
CA VAL A 269 10.56 -0.65 33.25
C VAL A 269 9.78 0.46 33.93
N ILE A 270 8.46 0.38 33.83
CA ILE A 270 7.54 1.22 34.59
C ILE A 270 7.02 0.38 35.75
N GLU A 271 7.49 0.66 36.98
CA GLU A 271 7.20 -0.18 38.17
C GLU A 271 5.71 -0.26 38.52
N SER A 272 4.88 0.69 38.06
CA SER A 272 3.43 0.65 38.27
C SER A 272 2.70 -0.37 37.39
N ILE A 273 3.35 -0.93 36.37
CA ILE A 273 2.75 -1.92 35.47
C ILE A 273 2.91 -3.32 36.06
N ASP A 274 1.78 -3.94 36.39
CA ASP A 274 1.70 -5.33 36.85
C ASP A 274 0.94 -6.17 35.82
N PHE A 275 1.68 -6.80 34.92
CA PHE A 275 1.12 -7.65 33.87
C PHE A 275 0.36 -8.86 34.41
N ALA A 276 0.78 -9.44 35.54
CA ALA A 276 0.07 -10.59 36.11
C ALA A 276 -1.33 -10.18 36.58
N LYS A 277 -1.44 -9.00 37.20
CA LYS A 277 -2.74 -8.43 37.61
C LYS A 277 -3.59 -8.02 36.40
N LEU A 278 -2.98 -7.44 35.36
CA LEU A 278 -3.69 -7.10 34.12
C LEU A 278 -4.31 -8.35 33.48
N ALA A 279 -3.56 -9.47 33.41
CA ALA A 279 -4.05 -10.75 32.90
C ALA A 279 -5.26 -11.31 33.67
N GLU A 280 -5.33 -11.10 34.99
CA GLU A 280 -6.46 -11.52 35.82
C GLU A 280 -7.74 -10.70 35.52
N SER A 281 -7.56 -9.44 35.13
CA SER A 281 -8.66 -8.49 34.88
C SER A 281 -9.06 -8.35 33.41
N ALA A 282 -8.28 -8.90 32.48
CA ALA A 282 -8.52 -8.80 31.05
C ALA A 282 -9.80 -9.55 30.63
N ASP A 283 -10.68 -8.85 29.93
CA ASP A 283 -11.96 -9.34 29.39
C ASP A 283 -11.82 -9.92 27.97
N ASP A 284 -10.73 -9.58 27.29
CA ASP A 284 -10.38 -10.04 25.95
C ASP A 284 -9.20 -11.04 25.98
N ALA A 285 -9.30 -12.08 25.15
CA ALA A 285 -8.31 -13.15 25.10
C ALA A 285 -6.94 -12.66 24.57
N MET A 286 -6.92 -11.68 23.65
CA MET A 286 -5.70 -11.11 23.07
C MET A 286 -4.94 -10.31 24.11
N ARG A 287 -5.64 -9.45 24.85
CA ARG A 287 -5.06 -8.70 25.97
C ARG A 287 -4.51 -9.62 27.04
N LYS A 288 -5.33 -10.58 27.50
CA LYS A 288 -4.94 -11.54 28.53
C LYS A 288 -3.68 -12.30 28.17
N THR A 289 -3.60 -12.81 26.95
CA THR A 289 -2.45 -13.61 26.54
C THR A 289 -1.20 -12.78 26.35
N THR A 290 -1.37 -11.53 25.93
CA THR A 290 -0.26 -10.55 25.84
C THR A 290 0.26 -10.21 27.25
N ASP A 291 -0.63 -9.98 28.21
CA ASP A 291 -0.28 -9.77 29.62
C ASP A 291 0.51 -10.97 30.20
N GLU A 292 0.01 -12.20 30.01
CA GLU A 292 0.68 -13.42 30.47
C GLU A 292 2.07 -13.61 29.85
N TYR A 293 2.24 -13.23 28.59
CA TYR A 293 3.53 -13.25 27.91
C TYR A 293 4.48 -12.17 28.46
N LEU A 294 4.03 -10.91 28.53
CA LEU A 294 4.84 -9.78 28.99
C LEU A 294 5.27 -9.89 30.44
N ALA A 295 4.49 -10.57 31.28
CA ALA A 295 4.87 -10.92 32.65
C ALA A 295 6.15 -11.78 32.73
N GLN A 296 6.51 -12.47 31.65
CA GLN A 296 7.68 -13.35 31.58
C GLN A 296 8.87 -12.72 30.83
N VAL A 297 8.66 -11.61 30.12
CA VAL A 297 9.70 -10.96 29.30
C VAL A 297 10.73 -10.27 30.19
N VAL A 298 12.02 -10.46 29.87
CA VAL A 298 13.14 -9.77 30.50
C VAL A 298 13.24 -8.36 29.88
N PRO A 299 13.08 -7.28 30.66
CA PRO A 299 13.27 -5.92 30.17
C PRO A 299 14.76 -5.64 29.89
N THR A 300 15.01 -4.68 29.00
CA THR A 300 16.35 -4.15 28.74
C THR A 300 16.89 -3.40 29.96
N ARG A 301 18.20 -3.46 30.15
CA ARG A 301 18.90 -2.71 31.19
C ARG A 301 19.15 -1.28 30.75
N LYS A 302 19.07 -0.35 31.70
CA LYS A 302 19.71 0.97 31.55
C LYS A 302 21.22 0.78 31.37
N ASN A 303 21.84 1.62 30.56
CA ASN A 303 23.26 1.55 30.21
C ASN A 303 23.92 2.91 30.40
N ASN A 304 25.23 2.98 30.12
CA ASN A 304 26.00 4.21 30.32
C ASN A 304 25.61 5.34 29.34
N TYR A 305 24.77 5.05 28.34
CA TYR A 305 24.27 6.01 27.36
C TYR A 305 22.83 6.44 27.66
N THR A 306 22.17 5.88 28.68
CA THR A 306 20.83 6.31 29.09
C THR A 306 20.84 7.79 29.45
N GLY A 307 20.03 8.59 28.74
CA GLY A 307 19.97 10.04 28.91
C GLY A 307 21.16 10.82 28.32
N LEU A 308 22.03 10.20 27.52
CA LEU A 308 23.17 10.87 26.88
C LEU A 308 22.76 12.11 26.07
N LEU A 309 21.61 12.01 25.40
CA LEU A 309 21.04 13.05 24.53
C LEU A 309 19.86 13.77 25.21
N GLN A 310 19.75 13.66 26.53
CA GLN A 310 18.76 14.44 27.25
C GLN A 310 18.95 15.94 26.95
N ASP A 311 17.83 16.61 26.68
CA ASP A 311 17.74 18.03 26.32
C ASP A 311 18.39 18.43 24.97
N TYR A 312 18.79 17.47 24.12
CA TYR A 312 19.14 17.74 22.73
C TYR A 312 17.86 17.92 21.89
N ASN A 313 17.91 18.72 20.84
CA ASN A 313 16.91 18.66 19.77
C ASN A 313 17.05 17.33 19.01
N LEU A 314 15.96 16.86 18.43
CA LEU A 314 15.93 15.63 17.63
C LEU A 314 15.28 15.87 16.28
N ILE A 315 15.98 15.56 15.20
CA ILE A 315 15.40 15.48 13.87
C ILE A 315 15.46 14.02 13.44
N THR A 316 14.31 13.43 13.09
CA THR A 316 14.25 12.07 12.54
C THR A 316 13.73 12.11 11.11
N ILE A 317 14.39 11.39 10.21
CA ILE A 317 14.07 11.34 8.79
C ILE A 317 13.86 9.87 8.40
N CYS A 318 12.66 9.56 7.92
CA CYS A 318 12.36 8.33 7.23
C CYS A 318 12.59 8.58 5.73
N ALA A 319 13.71 8.06 5.21
CA ALA A 319 14.21 8.30 3.87
C ALA A 319 13.63 7.28 2.88
N GLU A 320 12.77 7.72 1.96
CA GLU A 320 12.06 6.89 0.99
C GLU A 320 13.04 6.11 0.09
N SER A 321 12.94 4.79 0.10
CA SER A 321 13.75 3.89 -0.72
C SER A 321 15.27 4.11 -0.62
N PHE A 322 15.74 4.65 0.52
CA PHE A 322 17.13 4.98 0.74
C PHE A 322 18.02 3.73 0.86
N CYS A 323 19.26 3.82 0.37
CA CYS A 323 20.32 2.84 0.63
C CYS A 323 21.68 3.55 0.76
N PRO A 324 22.65 2.98 1.49
CA PRO A 324 23.88 3.71 1.82
C PRO A 324 24.92 3.72 0.70
N TRP A 325 24.68 2.99 -0.38
CA TRP A 325 25.72 2.65 -1.37
C TRP A 325 26.18 3.83 -2.24
N PHE A 326 25.39 4.89 -2.34
CA PHE A 326 25.77 6.13 -3.05
C PHE A 326 26.45 7.17 -2.14
N ILE A 327 26.56 6.91 -0.83
CA ILE A 327 27.20 7.83 0.11
C ILE A 327 28.69 7.93 -0.22
N SER A 328 29.18 9.14 -0.49
CA SER A 328 30.60 9.38 -0.72
C SER A 328 31.01 10.80 -0.35
N GLU A 329 32.29 10.99 -0.01
CA GLU A 329 32.85 12.28 0.38
C GLU A 329 32.74 13.35 -0.72
N GLU A 330 32.75 12.94 -2.00
CA GLU A 330 32.70 13.86 -3.13
C GLU A 330 31.27 14.14 -3.62
N LEU A 331 30.43 13.11 -3.75
CA LEU A 331 29.08 13.25 -4.34
C LEU A 331 28.04 13.68 -3.32
N THR A 332 28.13 13.19 -2.09
CA THR A 332 27.14 13.38 -1.02
C THR A 332 27.83 13.70 0.30
N PRO A 333 28.59 14.82 0.36
CA PRO A 333 29.45 15.15 1.49
C PRO A 333 28.69 15.29 2.82
N THR A 334 27.44 15.76 2.80
CA THR A 334 26.64 15.91 4.02
C THR A 334 26.19 14.56 4.54
N LEU A 335 25.64 13.68 3.71
CA LEU A 335 25.34 12.29 4.06
C LEU A 335 26.59 11.53 4.54
N TYR A 336 27.74 11.74 3.88
CA TYR A 336 29.00 11.15 4.29
C TYR A 336 29.41 11.61 5.69
N LYS A 337 29.34 12.92 5.98
CA LYS A 337 29.61 13.47 7.31
C LYS A 337 28.66 12.89 8.37
N LEU A 338 27.36 12.88 8.10
CA LEU A 338 26.31 12.40 9.01
C LEU A 338 26.51 10.92 9.35
N SER A 339 26.79 10.08 8.35
CA SER A 339 26.99 8.63 8.52
C SER A 339 28.28 8.25 9.26
N HIS A 340 29.29 9.13 9.27
CA HIS A 340 30.60 8.86 9.88
C HIS A 340 30.84 9.60 11.21
N THR A 341 29.84 10.28 11.76
CA THR A 341 29.98 11.08 12.99
C THR A 341 28.83 10.80 13.95
N GLY A 342 29.12 10.48 15.22
CA GLY A 342 28.10 10.24 16.24
C GLY A 342 28.08 8.79 16.73
N ILE A 343 26.92 8.15 16.63
CA ILE A 343 26.74 6.73 16.94
C ILE A 343 26.65 5.96 15.63
N VAL A 344 27.61 5.06 15.39
CA VAL A 344 27.80 4.36 14.11
C VAL A 344 27.38 2.91 14.27
N PHE A 345 26.34 2.48 13.54
CA PHE A 345 25.81 1.13 13.55
C PHE A 345 26.33 0.34 12.33
N GLU A 346 27.19 -0.65 12.55
CA GLU A 346 27.87 -1.35 11.44
C GLU A 346 27.00 -2.42 10.76
N ASN A 347 26.03 -2.97 11.49
CA ASN A 347 25.23 -4.14 11.08
C ASN A 347 23.72 -3.86 11.15
N TYR A 348 23.30 -2.69 10.64
CA TYR A 348 21.89 -2.35 10.48
C TYR A 348 21.29 -2.94 9.20
N TYR A 349 20.08 -3.49 9.32
CA TYR A 349 19.29 -3.96 8.18
C TYR A 349 17.86 -3.41 8.27
N GLY A 350 17.36 -2.86 7.17
CA GLY A 350 15.95 -2.52 7.03
C GLY A 350 15.08 -3.78 7.09
N THR A 351 13.91 -3.70 7.71
CA THR A 351 13.05 -4.89 7.91
C THR A 351 12.29 -5.28 6.64
N PHE A 352 11.86 -4.30 5.84
CA PHE A 352 10.86 -4.51 4.78
C PHE A 352 11.43 -4.43 3.38
N GLN A 353 10.81 -5.22 2.49
CA GLN A 353 11.17 -5.27 1.09
C GLN A 353 10.62 -4.09 0.29
N SER A 354 9.39 -3.69 0.60
CA SER A 354 8.73 -2.53 0.05
C SER A 354 7.58 -2.13 0.98
N VAL A 355 6.85 -1.09 0.61
CA VAL A 355 5.70 -0.50 1.33
C VAL A 355 6.15 0.42 2.46
N THR A 356 6.22 1.71 2.15
CA THR A 356 6.60 2.82 3.04
C THR A 356 5.91 2.75 4.39
N THR A 357 4.59 2.51 4.43
CA THR A 357 3.83 2.49 5.70
C THR A 357 4.29 1.41 6.67
N ASN A 358 4.87 0.31 6.20
CA ASN A 358 5.39 -0.73 7.09
C ASN A 358 6.72 -0.31 7.74
N GLY A 359 7.63 0.25 6.94
CA GLY A 359 8.92 0.78 7.42
C GLY A 359 8.72 1.93 8.39
N GLU A 360 7.90 2.90 8.00
CA GLU A 360 7.51 4.06 8.81
C GLU A 360 6.82 3.63 10.10
N TYR A 361 5.85 2.70 10.03
CA TYR A 361 5.21 2.12 11.23
C TYR A 361 6.25 1.55 12.20
N THR A 362 7.16 0.70 11.71
CA THR A 362 8.14 0.05 12.59
C THR A 362 9.14 1.02 13.18
N MET A 363 9.59 2.02 12.41
CA MET A 363 10.47 3.08 12.90
C MET A 363 9.79 3.89 14.03
N CYS A 364 8.54 4.31 13.81
CA CYS A 364 7.83 5.20 14.75
C CYS A 364 7.25 4.47 15.98
N MET A 365 6.91 3.19 15.85
CA MET A 365 6.25 2.41 16.90
C MET A 365 7.19 1.47 17.64
N GLY A 366 8.35 1.11 17.07
CA GLY A 366 9.20 0.04 17.60
C GLY A 366 8.51 -1.33 17.61
N LEU A 367 7.52 -1.52 16.72
CA LEU A 367 6.67 -2.70 16.58
C LEU A 367 6.67 -3.20 15.14
N TYR A 368 6.49 -4.51 14.94
CA TYR A 368 6.24 -5.05 13.60
C TYR A 368 4.76 -4.91 13.22
N PRO A 369 4.43 -4.48 11.99
CA PRO A 369 3.05 -4.40 11.56
C PRO A 369 2.44 -5.81 11.48
N ASP A 370 1.13 -5.87 11.63
CA ASP A 370 0.36 -7.05 11.33
C ASP A 370 0.30 -7.24 9.81
N MET A 371 1.15 -8.13 9.31
CA MET A 371 1.30 -8.40 7.89
C MET A 371 0.05 -9.02 7.23
N SER A 372 -0.99 -9.36 8.00
CA SER A 372 -2.29 -9.84 7.49
C SER A 372 -3.20 -8.71 7.01
N ARG A 373 -2.90 -7.47 7.42
CA ARG A 373 -3.72 -6.29 7.18
C ARG A 373 -3.60 -5.78 5.75
N THR A 374 -4.64 -5.09 5.31
CA THR A 374 -4.72 -4.47 3.98
C THR A 374 -3.94 -3.14 3.97
N LYS A 375 -3.73 -2.52 2.80
CA LYS A 375 -3.14 -1.16 2.75
C LYS A 375 -4.10 -0.09 3.32
N THR A 376 -5.42 -0.21 3.11
CA THR A 376 -6.43 0.71 3.66
C THR A 376 -6.73 0.51 5.15
N ASP A 377 -6.53 -0.70 5.66
CA ASP A 377 -6.69 -1.08 7.08
C ASP A 377 -5.35 -1.53 7.65
N SER A 378 -4.27 -0.86 7.24
CA SER A 378 -2.91 -1.19 7.62
C SER A 378 -2.70 -0.96 9.12
N SER A 379 -1.67 -1.60 9.71
CA SER A 379 -1.30 -1.30 11.10
C SER A 379 -1.02 0.19 11.33
N PHE A 380 -0.53 0.89 10.30
CA PHE A 380 -0.32 2.33 10.33
C PHE A 380 -1.63 3.12 10.43
N ASN A 381 -2.68 2.69 9.72
CA ASN A 381 -4.01 3.28 9.82
C ASN A 381 -4.67 3.01 11.18
N VAL A 382 -4.63 1.76 11.65
CA VAL A 382 -5.22 1.36 12.95
C VAL A 382 -4.56 2.09 14.10
N ALA A 383 -3.24 2.30 14.03
CA ALA A 383 -2.51 3.07 15.02
C ALA A 383 -2.98 4.53 15.11
N GLY A 384 -3.64 5.08 14.08
CA GLY A 384 -4.25 6.42 14.12
C GLY A 384 -5.35 6.59 15.18
N THR A 385 -5.89 5.51 15.74
CA THR A 385 -6.92 5.53 16.79
C THR A 385 -6.50 4.84 18.09
N ASN A 386 -5.28 4.32 18.17
CA ASN A 386 -4.77 3.67 19.37
C ASN A 386 -4.11 4.68 20.30
N TYR A 387 -4.07 4.39 21.60
CA TYR A 387 -3.24 5.14 22.53
C TYR A 387 -1.75 4.85 22.30
N LEU A 388 -0.96 5.87 21.90
CA LEU A 388 0.44 5.71 21.47
C LEU A 388 1.43 6.49 22.35
N PRO A 389 1.68 6.10 23.62
CA PRO A 389 2.52 6.87 24.53
C PRO A 389 4.00 6.89 24.18
N PHE A 390 4.50 5.88 23.44
CA PHE A 390 5.93 5.70 23.21
C PHE A 390 6.45 6.26 21.89
N CYS A 391 5.58 6.69 20.98
CA CYS A 391 6.02 7.40 19.78
C CYS A 391 6.80 8.65 20.19
N LEU A 392 7.90 8.95 19.49
CA LEU A 392 8.81 10.05 19.90
C LEU A 392 8.09 11.39 20.03
N GLY A 393 7.12 11.68 19.16
CA GLY A 393 6.24 12.86 19.29
C GLY A 393 5.59 12.95 20.68
N ASN A 394 4.75 11.99 21.06
CA ASN A 394 4.09 11.96 22.37
C ASN A 394 5.09 11.91 23.53
N ALA A 395 6.10 11.04 23.44
CA ALA A 395 7.09 10.82 24.49
C ALA A 395 7.93 12.08 24.80
N LEU A 396 8.36 12.82 23.77
CA LEU A 396 9.15 14.04 23.95
C LEU A 396 8.26 15.25 24.24
N LYS A 397 7.02 15.29 23.74
CA LYS A 397 6.04 16.31 24.11
C LYS A 397 5.74 16.29 25.62
N GLU A 398 5.65 15.11 26.24
CA GLU A 398 5.55 14.97 27.70
C GLU A 398 6.78 15.50 28.44
N LYS A 399 7.96 15.53 27.79
CA LYS A 399 9.18 16.17 28.31
C LYS A 399 9.28 17.66 28.00
N GLY A 400 8.26 18.27 27.41
CA GLY A 400 8.21 19.70 27.10
C GLY A 400 8.84 20.07 25.77
N TYR A 401 8.99 19.12 24.84
CA TYR A 401 9.49 19.42 23.49
C TYR A 401 8.36 19.93 22.61
N GLN A 402 8.70 20.82 21.68
CA GLN A 402 7.86 21.06 20.52
C GLN A 402 7.99 19.87 19.57
N THR A 403 6.88 19.44 18.97
CA THR A 403 6.86 18.24 18.15
C THR A 403 6.16 18.52 16.82
N TRP A 404 6.90 18.36 15.73
CA TRP A 404 6.48 18.66 14.37
C TRP A 404 6.64 17.44 13.47
N GLY A 405 5.73 17.28 12.51
CA GLY A 405 5.76 16.19 11.54
C GLY A 405 5.49 16.72 10.13
N TYR A 406 6.26 16.27 9.16
CA TYR A 406 6.23 16.80 7.80
C TYR A 406 6.21 15.68 6.76
N HIS A 407 5.47 15.93 5.68
CA HIS A 407 5.49 15.10 4.47
C HIS A 407 5.32 15.98 3.23
N ASP A 408 6.15 15.77 2.22
CA ASP A 408 6.19 16.53 0.98
C ASP A 408 5.16 16.07 -0.07
N TYR A 409 4.19 15.25 0.33
CA TYR A 409 3.06 14.86 -0.50
C TYR A 409 1.71 15.11 0.22
N ILE A 410 0.62 14.56 -0.32
CA ILE A 410 -0.74 14.73 0.21
C ILE A 410 -0.85 14.07 1.60
N GLY A 411 -1.30 14.82 2.60
CA GLY A 411 -1.31 14.40 4.00
C GLY A 411 -2.29 13.27 4.32
N ASP A 412 -3.39 13.13 3.58
CA ASP A 412 -4.32 12.00 3.75
C ASP A 412 -3.93 10.76 2.92
N PHE A 413 -2.86 10.83 2.13
CA PHE A 413 -2.26 9.65 1.52
C PHE A 413 -1.71 8.75 2.64
N TYR A 414 -2.22 7.52 2.70
CA TYR A 414 -2.05 6.60 3.84
C TYR A 414 -2.52 7.12 5.21
N ASN A 415 -3.38 8.14 5.23
CA ASN A 415 -3.93 8.76 6.46
C ASN A 415 -2.86 9.31 7.42
N ARG A 416 -1.73 9.82 6.89
CA ARG A 416 -0.65 10.39 7.72
C ARG A 416 -1.14 11.56 8.57
N ASN A 417 -2.07 12.36 8.08
CA ASN A 417 -2.74 13.43 8.83
C ASN A 417 -3.39 12.95 10.13
N ILE A 418 -3.91 11.73 10.16
CA ILE A 418 -4.50 11.13 11.37
C ILE A 418 -3.39 10.51 12.22
N THR A 419 -2.55 9.66 11.62
CA THR A 419 -1.58 8.88 12.39
C THR A 419 -0.52 9.77 13.03
N HIS A 420 0.06 10.74 12.31
CA HIS A 420 1.10 11.62 12.86
C HIS A 420 0.55 12.59 13.91
N ALA A 421 -0.67 13.10 13.72
CA ALA A 421 -1.33 13.87 14.76
C ALA A 421 -1.52 13.02 16.05
N ASN A 422 -1.95 11.77 15.91
CA ASN A 422 -2.08 10.84 17.06
C ASN A 422 -0.72 10.47 17.69
N MET A 423 0.36 10.44 16.91
CA MET A 423 1.73 10.29 17.42
C MET A 423 2.25 11.52 18.18
N GLY A 424 1.49 12.61 18.23
CA GLY A 424 1.77 13.79 19.06
C GLY A 424 2.21 15.03 18.28
N TYR A 425 2.40 14.93 16.97
CA TYR A 425 2.96 15.97 16.13
C TYR A 425 1.93 17.04 15.74
N THR A 426 2.39 18.28 15.63
CA THR A 426 1.77 19.26 14.72
C THR A 426 2.16 18.89 13.31
N PHE A 427 1.25 18.23 12.58
CA PHE A 427 1.52 17.68 11.25
C PHE A 427 1.20 18.69 10.14
N LYS A 428 2.10 18.82 9.17
CA LYS A 428 1.92 19.57 7.93
C LYS A 428 2.29 18.70 6.74
N ALA A 429 1.58 18.89 5.64
CA ALA A 429 1.90 18.23 4.38
C ALA A 429 1.79 19.20 3.19
N ALA A 430 2.15 18.76 1.98
CA ALA A 430 2.18 19.61 0.79
C ALA A 430 0.79 20.19 0.40
N ASP A 431 -0.27 19.45 0.71
CA ASP A 431 -1.67 19.91 0.54
C ASP A 431 -2.23 20.64 1.77
N SER A 432 -1.46 20.67 2.87
CA SER A 432 -1.93 21.05 4.19
C SER A 432 -0.80 21.62 5.06
N GLY A 433 -0.33 22.81 4.71
CA GLY A 433 0.52 23.64 5.58
C GLY A 433 1.98 23.77 5.15
N LEU A 434 2.43 23.01 4.15
CA LEU A 434 3.68 23.28 3.44
C LEU A 434 3.36 24.02 2.14
N ASP A 435 3.98 25.17 1.94
CA ASP A 435 3.85 25.96 0.70
C ASP A 435 4.90 25.46 -0.31
N ILE A 436 4.63 24.31 -0.91
CA ILE A 436 5.51 23.66 -1.88
C ILE A 436 4.73 23.12 -3.08
N LYS A 437 5.41 22.93 -4.20
CA LYS A 437 4.83 22.29 -5.37
C LYS A 437 4.64 20.78 -5.11
N ILE A 438 3.46 20.26 -5.44
CA ILE A 438 3.19 18.83 -5.39
C ILE A 438 3.62 18.21 -6.72
N ASP A 439 4.66 17.38 -6.69
CA ASP A 439 5.14 16.58 -7.82
C ASP A 439 5.05 15.07 -7.48
N TRP A 440 5.40 14.20 -8.44
CA TRP A 440 5.49 12.75 -8.21
C TRP A 440 6.84 12.21 -8.71
N PRO A 441 7.82 12.00 -7.81
CA PRO A 441 7.84 12.42 -6.41
C PRO A 441 8.09 13.93 -6.21
N SER A 442 7.76 14.44 -5.03
CA SER A 442 8.05 15.81 -4.58
C SER A 442 9.50 15.98 -4.11
N SER A 443 9.90 17.25 -3.92
CA SER A 443 11.24 17.67 -3.53
C SER A 443 11.40 17.71 -2.00
N ASP A 444 12.29 16.85 -1.49
CA ASP A 444 12.68 16.82 -0.09
C ASP A 444 13.30 18.15 0.38
N LEU A 445 14.08 18.81 -0.50
CA LEU A 445 14.67 20.12 -0.24
C LEU A 445 13.59 21.18 -0.02
N GLU A 446 12.58 21.23 -0.89
CA GLU A 446 11.51 22.24 -0.81
C GLU A 446 10.69 22.05 0.47
N MET A 447 10.43 20.80 0.87
CA MET A 447 9.80 20.52 2.17
C MET A 447 10.64 21.06 3.33
N MET A 448 11.95 20.85 3.33
CA MET A 448 12.82 21.36 4.39
C MET A 448 12.88 22.89 4.40
N GLU A 449 12.93 23.52 3.22
CA GLU A 449 12.89 24.98 3.07
C GLU A 449 11.59 25.58 3.64
N ALA A 450 10.45 24.93 3.39
CA ALA A 450 9.14 25.37 3.86
C ALA A 450 8.86 25.08 5.34
N SER A 451 9.62 24.20 5.99
CA SER A 451 9.28 23.68 7.32
C SER A 451 10.27 24.03 8.43
N VAL A 452 11.57 24.12 8.14
CA VAL A 452 12.62 24.18 9.18
C VAL A 452 12.42 25.35 10.16
N ASP A 453 11.85 26.47 9.69
CA ASP A 453 11.63 27.66 10.50
C ASP A 453 10.52 27.56 11.55
N ASP A 454 9.62 26.58 11.41
CA ASP A 454 8.57 26.32 12.39
C ASP A 454 9.15 26.03 13.78
N TYR A 455 10.27 25.30 13.86
CA TYR A 455 10.87 24.86 15.12
C TYR A 455 12.18 25.57 15.49
N LEU A 456 12.90 26.17 14.54
CA LEU A 456 14.13 26.92 14.86
C LEU A 456 13.87 28.22 15.63
N SER A 457 12.66 28.76 15.56
CA SER A 457 12.28 30.00 16.24
C SER A 457 12.05 29.83 17.76
N SER A 458 12.00 28.59 18.25
CA SER A 458 11.70 28.28 19.65
C SER A 458 12.92 28.36 20.58
N ARG A 459 12.65 28.65 21.86
CA ARG A 459 13.62 28.52 22.96
C ARG A 459 13.55 27.17 23.67
N GLU A 460 12.50 26.40 23.41
CA GLU A 460 12.30 25.05 23.94
C GLU A 460 12.97 24.03 23.01
N PRO A 461 13.42 22.87 23.52
CA PRO A 461 13.94 21.83 22.66
C PRO A 461 12.84 21.33 21.72
N PHE A 462 13.22 20.87 20.53
CA PHE A 462 12.27 20.41 19.51
C PHE A 462 12.55 18.99 19.05
N HIS A 463 11.49 18.34 18.59
CA HIS A 463 11.54 17.14 17.79
C HIS A 463 10.82 17.39 16.45
N ALA A 464 11.52 17.23 15.33
CA ALA A 464 10.94 17.26 14.00
C ALA A 464 11.05 15.88 13.34
N TYR A 465 9.93 15.38 12.81
CA TYR A 465 9.87 14.16 12.02
C TYR A 465 9.60 14.49 10.55
N TYR A 466 10.35 13.87 9.64
CA TYR A 466 10.21 14.02 8.19
C TYR A 466 10.02 12.65 7.53
N MET A 467 8.98 12.53 6.71
CA MET A 467 8.83 11.46 5.72
C MET A 467 9.08 12.06 4.33
N THR A 468 10.21 11.68 3.75
CA THR A 468 10.65 12.12 2.41
C THR A 468 9.92 11.39 1.30
N PHE A 469 10.01 11.90 0.07
CA PHE A 469 9.41 11.25 -1.10
C PHE A 469 10.34 11.24 -2.33
N SER A 470 11.36 12.09 -2.39
CA SER A 470 12.19 12.26 -3.60
C SER A 470 12.83 10.96 -4.13
N GLY A 471 13.16 10.03 -3.23
CA GLY A 471 13.77 8.72 -3.53
C GLY A 471 12.83 7.67 -4.15
N HIS A 472 11.56 8.01 -4.36
CA HIS A 472 10.55 7.07 -4.85
C HIS A 472 10.75 6.68 -6.33
N TYR A 473 10.40 5.43 -6.63
CA TYR A 473 10.41 4.85 -7.99
C TYR A 473 9.41 5.57 -8.95
N GLN A 474 9.67 5.75 -10.25
CA GLN A 474 10.64 5.07 -11.12
C GLN A 474 12.00 5.76 -11.25
N TYR A 475 13.05 4.96 -11.41
CA TYR A 475 14.41 5.45 -11.67
C TYR A 475 14.65 5.56 -13.17
N ASN A 476 14.04 6.58 -13.77
CA ASN A 476 14.18 6.98 -15.16
C ASN A 476 14.10 8.52 -15.23
N TRP A 477 14.33 9.12 -16.40
CA TRP A 477 14.37 10.58 -16.54
C TRP A 477 12.99 11.26 -16.65
N ASP A 478 11.89 10.52 -16.60
CA ASP A 478 10.53 11.08 -16.48
C ASP A 478 10.18 11.38 -15.01
N ASN A 479 10.93 10.83 -14.05
CA ASN A 479 10.83 11.16 -12.64
C ASN A 479 11.31 12.59 -12.38
N ALA A 480 10.45 13.41 -11.76
CA ALA A 480 10.68 14.83 -11.54
C ALA A 480 12.02 15.14 -10.84
N MET A 481 12.37 14.36 -9.82
CA MET A 481 13.58 14.59 -9.02
C MET A 481 14.84 14.14 -9.75
N SER A 482 14.78 13.01 -10.47
CA SER A 482 15.90 12.61 -11.31
C SER A 482 16.14 13.57 -12.48
N ALA A 483 15.09 14.12 -13.07
CA ALA A 483 15.17 15.09 -14.15
C ALA A 483 15.79 16.41 -13.67
N LYS A 484 15.37 16.87 -12.49
CA LYS A 484 15.94 18.05 -11.79
C LYS A 484 17.45 17.91 -11.58
N ASN A 485 17.92 16.72 -11.20
CA ASN A 485 19.32 16.45 -10.85
C ASN A 485 20.13 15.71 -11.94
N HIS A 486 19.61 15.56 -13.15
CA HIS A 486 20.26 14.80 -14.22
C HIS A 486 21.69 15.28 -14.52
N ASP A 487 21.90 16.59 -14.57
CA ASP A 487 23.21 17.17 -14.89
C ASP A 487 24.30 16.85 -13.87
N ALA A 488 23.93 16.59 -12.60
CA ALA A 488 24.88 16.25 -11.54
C ALA A 488 25.39 14.80 -11.64
N VAL A 489 24.66 13.91 -12.32
CA VAL A 489 24.97 12.47 -12.36
C VAL A 489 25.33 11.94 -13.74
N LYS A 490 25.15 12.73 -14.81
CA LYS A 490 25.31 12.29 -16.21
C LYS A 490 26.65 11.63 -16.52
N ASP A 491 27.73 12.13 -15.89
CA ASP A 491 29.11 11.69 -16.10
C ASP A 491 29.54 10.57 -15.14
N LEU A 492 28.66 10.12 -14.23
CA LEU A 492 28.95 9.00 -13.35
C LEU A 492 29.06 7.69 -14.15
N PRO A 493 29.96 6.77 -13.75
CA PRO A 493 30.19 5.52 -14.47
C PRO A 493 29.15 4.44 -14.13
N TYR A 494 27.86 4.80 -14.13
CA TYR A 494 26.75 3.93 -13.79
C TYR A 494 25.77 3.75 -14.96
N SER A 495 24.94 2.72 -14.90
CA SER A 495 23.78 2.55 -15.77
C SER A 495 22.75 3.67 -15.56
N GLU A 496 21.91 3.92 -16.56
CA GLU A 496 20.92 5.02 -16.52
C GLU A 496 19.96 4.92 -15.33
N PRO A 497 19.41 3.73 -14.96
CA PRO A 497 18.55 3.62 -13.78
C PRO A 497 19.30 3.89 -12.47
N VAL A 498 20.57 3.48 -12.35
CA VAL A 498 21.39 3.75 -11.17
C VAL A 498 21.72 5.25 -11.09
N LYS A 499 22.04 5.92 -12.20
CA LYS A 499 22.19 7.38 -12.23
C LYS A 499 20.90 8.09 -11.82
N ALA A 500 19.76 7.69 -12.34
CA ALA A 500 18.47 8.28 -12.01
C ALA A 500 18.14 8.09 -10.52
N TYR A 501 18.42 6.91 -9.94
CA TYR A 501 18.29 6.67 -8.50
C TYR A 501 19.15 7.62 -7.66
N ILE A 502 20.42 7.77 -8.04
CA ILE A 502 21.34 8.69 -7.36
C ILE A 502 20.82 10.13 -7.48
N ALA A 503 20.36 10.54 -8.68
CA ALA A 503 19.82 11.88 -8.92
C ALA A 503 18.57 12.18 -8.07
N CYS A 504 17.66 11.21 -7.90
CA CYS A 504 16.55 11.33 -6.95
C CYS A 504 17.07 11.63 -5.53
N ASN A 505 18.03 10.83 -5.05
CA ASN A 505 18.57 10.97 -3.68
C ASN A 505 19.50 12.18 -3.48
N LEU A 506 19.90 12.89 -4.54
CA LEU A 506 20.58 14.17 -4.38
C LEU A 506 19.65 15.24 -3.78
N GLU A 507 18.32 15.11 -3.89
CA GLU A 507 17.40 16.00 -3.17
C GLU A 507 17.49 15.82 -1.66
N LEU A 508 17.60 14.59 -1.16
CA LEU A 508 17.86 14.30 0.26
C LEU A 508 19.22 14.86 0.72
N GLU A 509 20.27 14.74 -0.10
CA GLU A 509 21.57 15.38 0.19
C GLU A 509 21.45 16.91 0.27
N ASN A 510 20.67 17.52 -0.63
CA ASN A 510 20.42 18.96 -0.64
C ASN A 510 19.59 19.40 0.58
N GLU A 511 18.53 18.67 0.93
CA GLU A 511 17.75 18.84 2.17
C GLU A 511 18.68 18.88 3.38
N LEU A 512 19.53 17.86 3.53
CA LEU A 512 20.43 17.74 4.68
C LEU A 512 21.47 18.86 4.69
N THR A 513 21.99 19.23 3.52
CA THR A 513 22.94 20.35 3.39
C THR A 513 22.30 21.65 3.86
N TYR A 514 21.08 21.93 3.41
CA TYR A 514 20.33 23.11 3.82
C TYR A 514 20.01 23.07 5.32
N LEU A 515 19.51 21.95 5.84
CA LEU A 515 19.23 21.76 7.26
C LEU A 515 20.46 22.07 8.12
N MET A 516 21.63 21.53 7.77
CA MET A 516 22.87 21.76 8.51
C MET A 516 23.28 23.24 8.52
N GLN A 517 23.07 23.96 7.42
CA GLN A 517 23.30 25.40 7.35
C GLN A 517 22.33 26.16 8.27
N ARG A 518 21.04 25.83 8.23
CA ARG A 518 20.00 26.48 9.05
C ARG A 518 20.21 26.25 10.55
N LEU A 519 20.57 25.02 10.95
CA LEU A 519 20.91 24.69 12.34
C LEU A 519 22.13 25.48 12.84
N ALA A 520 23.15 25.65 11.98
CA ALA A 520 24.33 26.44 12.31
C ALA A 520 24.00 27.94 12.43
N GLN A 521 23.20 28.47 11.51
CA GLN A 521 22.74 29.87 11.55
C GLN A 521 21.90 30.17 12.79
N ALA A 522 21.03 29.24 13.19
CA ALA A 522 20.22 29.34 14.41
C ALA A 522 21.03 29.11 15.70
N GLY A 523 22.28 28.63 15.60
CA GLY A 523 23.15 28.38 16.75
C GLY A 523 22.75 27.17 17.60
N VAL A 524 21.97 26.23 17.03
CA VAL A 524 21.48 25.02 17.71
C VAL A 524 22.13 23.74 17.21
N ALA A 525 23.02 23.82 16.21
CA ALA A 525 23.68 22.66 15.59
C ALA A 525 24.37 21.74 16.62
N ASP A 526 25.15 22.29 17.55
CA ASP A 526 25.90 21.50 18.56
C ASP A 526 24.99 20.74 19.55
N LYS A 527 23.70 21.07 19.60
CA LYS A 527 22.69 20.47 20.46
C LYS A 527 21.56 19.81 19.69
N THR A 528 21.81 19.41 18.44
CA THR A 528 20.82 18.73 17.61
C THR A 528 21.33 17.36 17.17
N CYS A 529 20.60 16.32 17.55
CA CYS A 529 20.78 14.95 17.04
C CYS A 529 19.98 14.78 15.75
N ILE A 530 20.58 14.19 14.73
CA ILE A 530 19.90 13.87 13.47
C ILE A 530 19.92 12.35 13.29
N VAL A 531 18.73 11.77 13.14
CA VAL A 531 18.52 10.36 12.90
C VAL A 531 17.96 10.18 11.49
N LEU A 532 18.56 9.32 10.69
CA LEU A 532 18.08 9.01 9.34
C LEU A 532 18.19 7.50 9.09
N THR A 533 17.13 6.92 8.55
CA THR A 533 17.11 5.53 8.06
C THR A 533 16.14 5.40 6.90
N ASN A 534 16.19 4.26 6.21
CA ASN A 534 15.23 3.91 5.19
C ASN A 534 13.92 3.31 5.75
N ASP A 535 12.85 3.41 4.97
CA ASP A 535 11.61 2.66 5.14
C ASP A 535 11.71 1.23 4.55
N HIS A 536 12.27 1.10 3.35
CA HIS A 536 12.57 -0.14 2.64
C HIS A 536 13.75 0.05 1.67
N TYR A 537 14.22 -1.03 1.03
CA TYR A 537 15.27 -0.95 0.01
C TYR A 537 14.70 -0.47 -1.34
N PRO A 538 15.51 -0.02 -2.31
CA PRO A 538 15.03 0.49 -3.59
C PRO A 538 14.55 -0.64 -4.52
N TYR A 539 13.30 -1.11 -4.33
CA TYR A 539 12.72 -2.24 -5.07
C TYR A 539 12.63 -2.01 -6.59
N GLY A 540 12.77 -0.77 -7.04
CA GLY A 540 12.75 -0.37 -8.44
C GLY A 540 14.02 -0.70 -9.23
N LEU A 541 15.13 -0.97 -8.55
CA LEU A 541 16.38 -1.42 -9.17
C LEU A 541 16.37 -2.94 -9.33
N THR A 542 16.87 -3.41 -10.47
CA THR A 542 17.16 -4.83 -10.69
C THR A 542 18.34 -5.29 -9.81
N GLU A 543 18.50 -6.60 -9.66
CA GLU A 543 19.62 -7.19 -8.92
C GLU A 543 20.98 -6.72 -9.46
N ASP A 544 21.14 -6.66 -10.78
CA ASP A 544 22.38 -6.20 -11.43
C ASP A 544 22.63 -4.72 -11.19
N GLU A 545 21.60 -3.88 -11.29
CA GLU A 545 21.68 -2.43 -11.02
C GLU A 545 21.97 -2.14 -9.53
N TYR A 546 21.41 -2.93 -8.62
CA TYR A 546 21.66 -2.77 -7.20
C TYR A 546 23.07 -3.24 -6.79
N ASN A 547 23.57 -4.32 -7.41
CA ASN A 547 24.97 -4.77 -7.29
C ASN A 547 25.95 -3.74 -7.86
N GLU A 548 25.60 -3.14 -9.00
CA GLU A 548 26.36 -2.06 -9.62
C GLU A 548 26.47 -0.86 -8.65
N LEU A 549 25.34 -0.42 -8.09
CA LEU A 549 25.29 0.66 -7.11
C LEU A 549 26.11 0.34 -5.85
N ALA A 550 26.04 -0.89 -5.35
CA ALA A 550 26.84 -1.35 -4.21
C ALA A 550 28.33 -1.55 -4.53
N GLY A 551 28.72 -1.53 -5.81
CA GLY A 551 30.08 -1.82 -6.27
C GLY A 551 30.53 -3.26 -6.03
N ARG A 552 29.60 -4.18 -5.72
CA ARG A 552 29.87 -5.59 -5.40
C ARG A 552 28.64 -6.46 -5.64
N GLU A 553 28.88 -7.74 -5.90
CA GLU A 553 27.80 -8.73 -5.91
C GLU A 553 27.28 -8.94 -4.48
N MET A 554 26.00 -8.64 -4.24
CA MET A 554 25.35 -8.78 -2.95
C MET A 554 24.58 -10.09 -2.86
N ASP A 555 24.55 -10.67 -1.65
CA ASP A 555 23.59 -11.70 -1.33
C ASP A 555 22.17 -11.11 -1.32
N LEU A 556 21.35 -11.57 -2.25
CA LEU A 556 19.98 -11.12 -2.46
C LEU A 556 19.00 -11.64 -1.39
N THR A 557 19.45 -12.53 -0.52
CA THR A 557 18.66 -13.04 0.60
C THR A 557 18.67 -12.04 1.75
N PHE A 558 19.86 -11.62 2.17
CA PHE A 558 20.03 -10.77 3.35
C PHE A 558 20.67 -9.41 3.06
N GLU A 559 21.76 -9.36 2.28
CA GLU A 559 22.52 -8.12 2.08
C GLU A 559 21.74 -7.07 1.29
N LYS A 560 20.70 -7.44 0.54
CA LYS A 560 19.79 -6.47 -0.08
C LYS A 560 19.08 -5.55 0.94
N TYR A 561 18.90 -6.03 2.18
CA TYR A 561 18.30 -5.27 3.28
C TYR A 561 19.31 -4.46 4.08
N ARG A 562 20.63 -4.63 3.83
CA ARG A 562 21.66 -3.89 4.53
C ARG A 562 21.50 -2.40 4.23
N ASN A 563 21.46 -1.60 5.29
CA ASN A 563 21.25 -0.17 5.17
C ASN A 563 22.06 0.60 6.23
N SER A 564 21.78 1.90 6.39
CA SER A 564 22.39 2.74 7.41
C SER A 564 21.34 3.29 8.37
N PHE A 565 21.52 2.99 9.65
CA PHE A 565 20.92 3.77 10.73
C PHE A 565 21.90 4.89 11.08
N ILE A 566 21.70 6.06 10.47
CA ILE A 566 22.49 7.25 10.77
C ILE A 566 21.98 7.83 12.08
N CYS A 567 22.85 7.94 13.08
CA CYS A 567 22.58 8.63 14.34
C CYS A 567 23.68 9.67 14.58
N TYR A 568 23.53 10.81 13.91
CA TYR A 568 24.47 11.90 13.97
C TYR A 568 24.32 12.66 15.29
N VAL A 569 25.41 12.69 16.04
CA VAL A 569 25.52 13.43 17.30
C VAL A 569 26.79 14.29 17.24
N PRO A 570 26.65 15.63 17.12
CA PRO A 570 27.80 16.51 17.05
C PRO A 570 28.52 16.59 18.41
N GLY A 571 29.83 16.80 18.36
CA GLY A 571 30.62 17.12 19.56
C GLY A 571 30.94 15.96 20.49
N LEU A 572 30.64 14.70 20.13
CA LEU A 572 31.20 13.54 20.83
C LEU A 572 32.73 13.54 20.70
N SER A 573 33.44 13.17 21.77
CA SER A 573 34.91 13.11 21.77
C SER A 573 35.45 12.02 20.84
N GLU A 574 34.67 10.95 20.68
CA GLU A 574 34.90 9.84 19.76
C GLU A 574 33.55 9.26 19.33
N ASN A 575 33.52 8.62 18.16
CA ASN A 575 32.32 7.92 17.72
C ASN A 575 32.02 6.73 18.65
N ILE A 576 30.74 6.51 18.94
CA ILE A 576 30.28 5.30 19.60
C ILE A 576 30.00 4.27 18.50
N VAL A 577 30.85 3.25 18.38
CA VAL A 577 30.69 2.18 17.38
C VAL A 577 29.88 1.04 17.95
N VAL A 578 28.82 0.65 17.24
CA VAL A 578 27.90 -0.43 17.58
C VAL A 578 28.00 -1.52 16.53
N ASP A 579 28.64 -2.63 16.89
CA ASP A 579 28.85 -3.80 16.01
C ASP A 579 27.72 -4.85 16.14
N GLU A 580 26.71 -4.59 16.97
CA GLU A 580 25.54 -5.45 17.12
C GLU A 580 24.64 -5.42 15.89
N TYR A 581 24.01 -6.57 15.59
CA TYR A 581 23.02 -6.67 14.52
C TYR A 581 21.70 -6.10 15.00
N CYS A 582 21.12 -5.18 14.25
CA CYS A 582 19.86 -4.53 14.58
C CYS A 582 19.01 -4.28 13.33
N SER A 583 17.72 -4.04 13.53
CA SER A 583 16.80 -3.65 12.46
C SER A 583 15.91 -2.48 12.85
N THR A 584 15.04 -2.07 11.94
CA THR A 584 14.18 -0.87 12.06
C THR A 584 13.44 -0.77 13.39
N ALA A 585 13.00 -1.90 13.97
CA ALA A 585 12.24 -1.91 15.23
C ALA A 585 13.08 -1.42 16.43
N ASP A 586 14.41 -1.56 16.38
CA ASP A 586 15.33 -1.23 17.46
C ASP A 586 15.60 0.28 17.58
N ILE A 587 15.23 1.08 16.57
CA ILE A 587 15.47 2.53 16.53
C ILE A 587 14.73 3.22 17.67
N LEU A 588 13.42 3.01 17.80
CA LEU A 588 12.61 3.66 18.83
C LEU A 588 13.13 3.43 20.25
N PRO A 589 13.30 2.18 20.74
CA PRO A 589 13.77 1.94 22.10
C PRO A 589 15.19 2.48 22.34
N THR A 590 16.05 2.49 21.32
CA THR A 590 17.39 3.10 21.42
C THR A 590 17.29 4.61 21.64
N LEU A 591 16.42 5.29 20.88
CA LEU A 591 16.20 6.74 21.03
C LEU A 591 15.50 7.09 22.34
N LEU A 592 14.49 6.32 22.77
CA LEU A 592 13.85 6.52 24.08
C LEU A 592 14.88 6.44 25.22
N ASN A 593 15.80 5.47 25.16
CA ASN A 593 16.89 5.34 26.13
C ASN A 593 17.87 6.53 26.05
N LEU A 594 18.35 6.90 24.87
CA LEU A 594 19.30 8.02 24.67
C LEU A 594 18.74 9.35 25.15
N PHE A 595 17.46 9.62 24.93
CA PHE A 595 16.77 10.86 25.34
C PHE A 595 16.25 10.82 26.79
N GLY A 596 16.51 9.72 27.52
CA GLY A 596 16.13 9.58 28.92
C GLY A 596 14.61 9.58 29.14
N VAL A 597 13.85 9.04 28.18
CA VAL A 597 12.42 8.80 28.33
C VAL A 597 12.20 7.64 29.28
N ASP A 598 11.23 7.78 30.20
CA ASP A 598 10.79 6.67 31.02
C ASP A 598 9.83 5.80 30.20
N TYR A 599 10.24 4.55 29.92
CA TYR A 599 9.46 3.61 29.14
C TYR A 599 9.62 2.18 29.68
N ASP A 600 8.67 1.31 29.34
CA ASP A 600 8.80 -0.12 29.61
C ASP A 600 9.21 -0.87 28.35
N SER A 601 10.46 -1.32 28.30
CA SER A 601 11.01 -2.00 27.13
C SER A 601 10.32 -3.33 26.79
N ARG A 602 9.53 -3.90 27.71
CA ARG A 602 8.74 -5.11 27.42
C ARG A 602 7.58 -4.81 26.47
N LEU A 603 7.12 -3.56 26.41
CA LEU A 603 6.01 -3.11 25.56
C LEU A 603 6.42 -2.84 24.10
N LEU A 604 7.69 -3.05 23.74
CA LEU A 604 8.23 -2.81 22.40
C LEU A 604 8.81 -4.09 21.81
N ALA A 605 8.74 -4.21 20.49
CA ALA A 605 9.29 -5.36 19.78
C ALA A 605 10.80 -5.22 19.61
N GLY A 606 11.26 -4.03 19.24
CA GLY A 606 12.68 -3.71 19.21
C GLY A 606 13.31 -3.69 20.60
N THR A 607 14.62 -3.57 20.60
CA THR A 607 15.47 -3.49 21.79
C THR A 607 16.43 -2.32 21.66
N ASP A 608 16.79 -1.69 22.78
CA ASP A 608 17.86 -0.70 22.78
C ASP A 608 19.18 -1.40 22.40
N VAL A 609 19.73 -1.07 21.23
CA VAL A 609 20.92 -1.73 20.66
C VAL A 609 22.16 -1.48 21.53
N LEU A 610 22.17 -0.39 22.31
CA LEU A 610 23.25 -0.04 23.23
C LEU A 610 23.18 -0.81 24.56
N SER A 611 22.08 -1.54 24.79
CA SER A 611 21.90 -2.37 25.98
C SER A 611 22.53 -3.75 25.82
N ASN A 612 22.83 -4.40 26.94
CA ASN A 612 23.22 -5.81 26.90
C ASN A 612 21.97 -6.68 26.71
N GLY A 613 21.90 -7.47 25.64
CA GLY A 613 20.70 -8.24 25.34
C GLY A 613 20.85 -9.20 24.16
N VAL A 614 19.71 -9.70 23.69
CA VAL A 614 19.63 -10.48 22.46
C VAL A 614 19.48 -9.50 21.30
N HIS A 615 20.52 -9.37 20.49
CA HIS A 615 20.54 -8.51 19.31
C HIS A 615 20.51 -9.34 18.04
N MET A 616 19.65 -8.93 17.11
CA MET A 616 19.55 -9.53 15.78
C MET A 616 18.86 -8.56 14.82
N ALA A 617 19.26 -8.62 13.55
CA ALA A 617 18.54 -7.96 12.49
C ALA A 617 17.41 -8.88 12.01
N VAL A 618 16.16 -8.46 12.19
CA VAL A 618 14.97 -9.24 11.80
C VAL A 618 14.37 -8.68 10.52
N LEU A 619 14.03 -9.57 9.59
CA LEU A 619 13.39 -9.25 8.32
C LEU A 619 11.88 -9.58 8.37
N SER A 620 11.12 -8.96 7.46
CA SER A 620 9.65 -9.07 7.40
C SER A 620 9.11 -10.49 7.18
N ASP A 621 9.91 -11.40 6.60
CA ASP A 621 9.60 -12.82 6.40
C ASP A 621 9.98 -13.69 7.62
N LYS A 622 10.41 -13.05 8.71
CA LYS A 622 10.93 -13.66 9.96
C LYS A 622 12.27 -14.37 9.78
N SER A 623 12.97 -14.13 8.66
CA SER A 623 14.40 -14.40 8.57
C SER A 623 15.16 -13.45 9.50
N PHE A 624 16.32 -13.85 9.99
CA PHE A 624 17.09 -13.01 10.91
C PHE A 624 18.60 -13.26 10.83
N LEU A 625 19.37 -12.24 11.18
CA LEU A 625 20.82 -12.27 11.23
C LEU A 625 21.31 -11.96 12.64
N THR A 626 22.32 -12.69 13.08
CA THR A 626 23.03 -12.48 14.35
C THR A 626 24.53 -12.41 14.09
N LYS A 627 25.31 -12.06 15.10
CA LYS A 627 26.79 -12.16 15.04
C LYS A 627 27.31 -13.58 14.72
N THR A 628 26.53 -14.62 15.01
CA THR A 628 27.01 -16.01 14.95
C THR A 628 26.43 -16.83 13.80
N PHE A 629 25.22 -16.51 13.34
CA PHE A 629 24.57 -17.18 12.21
C PHE A 629 23.43 -16.33 11.62
N ARG A 630 23.04 -16.68 10.40
CA ARG A 630 21.83 -16.20 9.72
C ARG A 630 20.84 -17.35 9.58
N TYR A 631 19.56 -17.04 9.64
CA TYR A 631 18.48 -17.99 9.41
C TYR A 631 17.56 -17.49 8.30
N ASP A 632 17.42 -18.28 7.24
CA ASP A 632 16.47 -18.04 6.15
C ASP A 632 15.18 -18.82 6.46
N ALA A 633 14.11 -18.09 6.77
CA ALA A 633 12.80 -18.66 7.09
C ALA A 633 12.09 -19.26 5.86
N GLY A 634 12.40 -18.75 4.67
CA GLY A 634 11.89 -19.25 3.40
C GLY A 634 12.40 -20.66 3.08
N THR A 635 13.70 -20.90 3.23
CA THR A 635 14.32 -22.20 2.96
C THR A 635 14.50 -23.08 4.20
N GLU A 636 14.25 -22.54 5.40
CA GLU A 636 14.57 -23.16 6.71
C GLU A 636 16.05 -23.52 6.84
N THR A 637 16.94 -22.70 6.30
CA THR A 637 18.39 -22.94 6.34
C THR A 637 19.08 -22.08 7.39
N VAL A 638 20.08 -22.67 8.05
CA VAL A 638 20.99 -21.98 8.97
C VAL A 638 22.31 -21.80 8.26
N ILE A 639 22.81 -20.57 8.22
CA ILE A 639 24.08 -20.19 7.62
C ILE A 639 24.97 -19.67 8.75
N PRO A 640 25.89 -20.49 9.28
CA PRO A 640 26.86 -20.05 10.28
C PRO A 640 27.72 -18.89 9.77
N ALA A 641 28.08 -17.95 10.64
CA ALA A 641 29.00 -16.87 10.29
C ALA A 641 30.42 -17.38 10.02
N ASP A 642 30.77 -18.53 10.61
CA ASP A 642 32.02 -19.25 10.42
C ASP A 642 31.75 -20.76 10.47
N GLU A 643 32.49 -21.56 9.68
CA GLU A 643 32.28 -23.02 9.57
C GLU A 643 32.47 -23.77 10.92
N SER A 644 33.15 -23.17 11.89
CA SER A 644 33.32 -23.71 13.25
C SER A 644 32.08 -23.55 14.15
N ILE A 645 31.14 -22.68 13.77
CA ILE A 645 29.94 -22.40 14.57
C ILE A 645 28.89 -23.47 14.30
N VAL A 646 28.49 -24.20 15.34
CA VAL A 646 27.42 -25.20 15.30
C VAL A 646 26.24 -24.72 16.13
N ILE A 647 25.09 -24.56 15.49
CA ILE A 647 23.84 -24.18 16.16
C ILE A 647 23.01 -25.44 16.43
N SER A 648 22.65 -25.69 17.69
CA SER A 648 21.78 -26.83 18.02
C SER A 648 20.34 -26.56 17.62
N ASP A 649 19.56 -27.63 17.39
CA ASP A 649 18.12 -27.51 17.09
C ASP A 649 17.36 -26.76 18.21
N GLU A 650 17.76 -26.95 19.46
CA GLU A 650 17.16 -26.26 20.62
C GLU A 650 17.48 -24.76 20.60
N GLN A 651 18.73 -24.39 20.33
CA GLN A 651 19.13 -22.99 20.20
C GLN A 651 18.39 -22.33 19.04
N LEU A 652 18.37 -22.98 17.87
CA LEU A 652 17.66 -22.46 16.71
C LEU A 652 16.18 -22.25 17.02
N GLU A 653 15.52 -23.23 17.63
CA GLU A 653 14.10 -23.11 17.97
C GLU A 653 13.83 -21.97 18.97
N ALA A 654 14.74 -21.71 19.91
CA ALA A 654 14.63 -20.57 20.80
C ALA A 654 14.70 -19.24 20.06
N TYR A 655 15.61 -19.07 19.09
CA TYR A 655 15.67 -17.85 18.25
C TYR A 655 14.41 -17.70 17.39
N ARG A 656 13.93 -18.80 16.77
CA ARG A 656 12.71 -18.79 15.95
C ARG A 656 11.48 -18.38 16.76
N LEU A 657 11.32 -18.92 17.97
CA LEU A 657 10.25 -18.55 18.89
C LEU A 657 10.39 -17.10 19.37
N TYR A 658 11.62 -16.64 19.63
CA TYR A 658 11.87 -15.25 20.02
C TYR A 658 11.36 -14.28 18.95
N VAL A 659 11.74 -14.51 17.69
CA VAL A 659 11.28 -13.70 16.55
C VAL A 659 9.76 -13.81 16.39
N ASP A 660 9.19 -15.01 16.37
CA ASP A 660 7.74 -15.18 16.18
C ASP A 660 6.93 -14.47 17.29
N ASN A 661 7.39 -14.54 18.54
CA ASN A 661 6.75 -13.86 19.66
C ASN A 661 6.75 -12.34 19.50
N LYS A 662 7.82 -11.74 18.95
CA LYS A 662 7.89 -10.30 18.69
C LYS A 662 6.86 -9.85 17.65
N PHE A 663 6.65 -10.62 16.59
CA PHE A 663 5.58 -10.37 15.61
C PHE A 663 4.18 -10.56 16.21
N GLN A 664 3.95 -11.65 16.95
CA GLN A 664 2.64 -11.91 17.57
C GLN A 664 2.28 -10.84 18.61
N MET A 665 3.22 -10.47 19.48
CA MET A 665 3.05 -9.40 20.45
C MET A 665 2.75 -8.06 19.76
N SER A 666 3.47 -7.73 18.69
CA SER A 666 3.23 -6.47 17.96
C SER A 666 1.81 -6.42 17.34
N SER A 667 1.40 -7.51 16.69
CA SER A 667 0.03 -7.66 16.15
C SER A 667 -1.01 -7.54 17.26
N ASN A 668 -0.82 -8.18 18.41
CA ASN A 668 -1.73 -8.06 19.53
C ASN A 668 -1.80 -6.62 20.08
N ILE A 669 -0.67 -5.93 20.18
CA ILE A 669 -0.60 -4.56 20.69
C ILE A 669 -1.45 -3.62 19.82
N VAL A 670 -1.26 -3.66 18.50
CA VAL A 670 -1.99 -2.77 17.58
C VAL A 670 -3.46 -3.16 17.45
N ASN A 671 -3.79 -4.45 17.45
CA ASN A 671 -5.16 -4.91 17.20
C ASN A 671 -6.08 -4.80 18.42
N SER A 672 -5.54 -4.71 19.63
CA SER A 672 -6.33 -4.64 20.87
C SER A 672 -6.25 -3.28 21.58
N ASP A 673 -5.61 -2.29 20.96
CA ASP A 673 -5.28 -1.00 21.57
C ASP A 673 -4.63 -1.21 22.95
N TYR A 674 -3.62 -2.07 22.99
CA TYR A 674 -3.14 -2.68 24.22
C TYR A 674 -2.54 -1.67 25.21
N TYR A 675 -1.93 -0.59 24.70
CA TYR A 675 -1.41 0.46 25.57
C TYR A 675 -2.54 1.16 26.35
N ALA A 676 -3.72 1.38 25.76
CA ALA A 676 -4.86 1.93 26.49
C ALA A 676 -5.28 1.01 27.65
N HIS A 677 -5.27 -0.32 27.43
CA HIS A 677 -5.49 -1.33 28.47
C HIS A 677 -4.46 -1.25 29.60
N VAL A 678 -3.16 -1.23 29.26
CA VAL A 678 -2.07 -1.17 30.25
C VAL A 678 -2.12 0.09 31.11
N PHE A 679 -2.44 1.24 30.50
CA PHE A 679 -2.44 2.53 31.18
C PHE A 679 -3.81 2.98 31.71
N GLY A 680 -4.85 2.15 31.56
CA GLY A 680 -6.22 2.48 31.97
C GLY A 680 -6.76 3.74 31.28
N LYS A 681 -6.39 3.96 30.02
CA LYS A 681 -6.83 5.09 29.19
C LYS A 681 -7.98 4.66 28.30
N ALA A 682 -8.80 5.62 27.87
CA ALA A 682 -9.67 5.39 26.73
C ALA A 682 -8.79 5.29 25.47
N SER A 683 -9.26 4.56 24.45
CA SER A 683 -8.67 4.65 23.12
C SER A 683 -8.56 6.12 22.74
N SER A 684 -7.37 6.56 22.33
CA SER A 684 -7.25 7.89 21.75
C SER A 684 -7.83 7.81 20.35
N GLY A 685 -9.16 7.90 20.28
CA GLY A 685 -9.79 8.32 19.04
C GLY A 685 -9.22 9.68 18.74
N GLY A 686 -8.23 9.74 17.85
CA GLY A 686 -7.65 10.99 17.39
C GLY A 686 -8.77 11.85 16.86
N THR A 687 -9.34 12.70 17.71
CA THR A 687 -10.31 13.71 17.31
C THR A 687 -9.49 14.91 16.95
N LEU A 688 -9.23 15.07 15.65
CA LEU A 688 -9.05 16.41 15.11
C LEU A 688 -10.42 17.09 15.23
N GLU A 689 -10.46 18.24 15.91
CA GLU A 689 -11.65 19.11 15.95
C GLU A 689 -12.08 19.58 14.55
N ASP A 690 -11.31 19.29 13.49
CA ASP A 690 -11.49 19.82 12.13
C ASP A 690 -11.32 18.82 10.97
N THR A 691 -11.39 17.50 11.18
CA THR A 691 -11.52 16.55 10.04
C THR A 691 -12.95 16.14 9.83
N VAL A 692 -13.60 16.81 8.89
CA VAL A 692 -14.79 16.25 8.23
C VAL A 692 -14.35 15.04 7.40
N VAL A 693 -14.92 13.88 7.73
CA VAL A 693 -14.79 12.65 6.94
C VAL A 693 -16.10 12.44 6.19
N PHE A 694 -16.07 12.62 4.87
CA PHE A 694 -17.21 12.29 4.02
C PHE A 694 -17.23 10.80 3.75
N THR A 695 -18.27 10.12 4.23
CA THR A 695 -18.41 8.66 4.17
C THR A 695 -18.70 8.11 2.79
N ASP A 696 -19.14 8.95 1.85
CA ASP A 696 -19.49 8.59 0.48
C ASP A 696 -18.35 8.80 -0.53
N ILE A 697 -17.23 9.38 -0.09
CA ILE A 697 -16.03 9.53 -0.93
C ILE A 697 -15.18 8.28 -0.79
N THR A 698 -15.04 7.56 -1.91
CA THR A 698 -14.39 6.23 -1.94
C THR A 698 -13.14 6.20 -2.82
N GLY A 699 -12.83 7.29 -3.53
CA GLY A 699 -11.64 7.45 -4.36
C GLY A 699 -10.75 8.56 -3.84
N ILE A 700 -9.43 8.33 -3.82
CA ILE A 700 -8.46 9.23 -3.16
C ILE A 700 -8.35 10.60 -3.85
N PHE A 701 -8.48 10.64 -5.17
CA PHE A 701 -8.46 11.89 -5.95
C PHE A 701 -9.71 12.74 -5.74
N ASN A 702 -10.88 12.09 -5.67
CA ASN A 702 -12.14 12.75 -5.34
C ASN A 702 -12.11 13.29 -3.90
N GLN A 703 -11.37 12.64 -3.02
CA GLN A 703 -11.20 13.08 -1.64
C GLN A 703 -10.35 14.35 -1.57
N ALA A 704 -9.21 14.39 -2.26
CA ALA A 704 -8.33 15.56 -2.27
C ALA A 704 -9.02 16.83 -2.81
N SER A 705 -9.66 16.75 -3.99
CA SER A 705 -10.32 17.91 -4.62
C SER A 705 -11.53 18.40 -3.82
N VAL A 706 -12.34 17.49 -3.29
CA VAL A 706 -13.50 17.83 -2.45
C VAL A 706 -13.07 18.43 -1.12
N LEU A 707 -12.08 17.84 -0.46
CA LEU A 707 -11.59 18.37 0.83
C LEU A 707 -10.92 19.73 0.65
N TYR A 708 -10.15 19.94 -0.42
CA TYR A 708 -9.59 21.25 -0.73
C TYR A 708 -10.70 22.30 -0.88
N MET A 709 -11.71 22.02 -1.70
CA MET A 709 -12.82 22.94 -1.95
C MET A 709 -13.63 23.22 -0.68
N TYR A 710 -13.91 22.18 0.09
CA TYR A 710 -14.68 22.27 1.33
C TYR A 710 -13.93 23.07 2.40
N ARG A 711 -12.65 22.78 2.64
CA ARG A 711 -11.83 23.43 3.67
C ARG A 711 -11.58 24.90 3.39
N ASN A 712 -11.48 25.29 2.12
CA ASN A 712 -11.38 26.69 1.73
C ASN A 712 -12.75 27.41 1.73
N GLY A 713 -13.83 26.73 2.11
CA GLY A 713 -15.18 27.29 2.17
C GLY A 713 -15.82 27.54 0.80
N TYR A 714 -15.26 26.95 -0.26
CA TYR A 714 -15.71 27.15 -1.65
C TYR A 714 -16.91 26.29 -2.02
N ILE A 715 -17.17 25.20 -1.31
CA ILE A 715 -18.32 24.33 -1.57
C ILE A 715 -18.89 23.77 -0.27
N ASP A 716 -20.21 23.54 -0.26
CA ASP A 716 -20.92 22.94 0.86
C ASP A 716 -21.28 21.46 0.57
N PRO A 717 -21.21 20.56 1.57
CA PRO A 717 -21.63 19.17 1.41
C PRO A 717 -23.15 19.02 1.50
N GLU A 718 -23.69 17.89 1.02
CA GLU A 718 -25.12 17.59 1.17
C GLU A 718 -25.54 17.42 2.64
N THR A 719 -24.70 16.76 3.43
CA THR A 719 -24.88 16.58 4.87
C THR A 719 -23.52 16.69 5.58
N PRO A 720 -23.47 16.77 6.93
CA PRO A 720 -22.21 16.88 7.66
C PRO A 720 -21.19 15.75 7.41
N ASN A 721 -21.63 14.60 6.91
CA ASN A 721 -20.78 13.41 6.68
C ASN A 721 -20.98 12.76 5.30
N THR A 722 -21.70 13.42 4.40
CA THR A 722 -21.92 12.97 3.02
C THR A 722 -21.74 14.17 2.10
N PHE A 723 -20.78 14.08 1.18
CA PHE A 723 -20.54 15.15 0.23
C PHE A 723 -21.63 15.19 -0.85
N GLY A 724 -22.00 14.05 -1.43
CA GLY A 724 -22.96 13.95 -2.54
C GLY A 724 -22.31 13.94 -3.93
N GLY A 725 -21.04 13.56 -4.03
CA GLY A 725 -20.21 13.84 -5.22
C GLY A 725 -20.67 13.19 -6.54
N LYS A 726 -21.53 12.16 -6.48
CA LYS A 726 -22.09 11.50 -7.68
C LYS A 726 -23.29 12.22 -8.28
N ALA A 727 -23.90 13.18 -7.57
CA ALA A 727 -24.97 13.99 -8.11
C ALA A 727 -24.47 14.81 -9.30
N ALA A 728 -25.36 15.10 -10.27
CA ALA A 728 -25.05 16.03 -11.35
C ALA A 728 -24.79 17.42 -10.76
N ALA A 729 -23.69 18.06 -11.18
CA ALA A 729 -23.41 19.42 -10.79
C ALA A 729 -24.41 20.38 -11.44
N LYS A 730 -24.78 21.44 -10.72
CA LYS A 730 -25.72 22.47 -11.23
C LYS A 730 -24.99 23.73 -11.65
N VAL A 731 -25.51 24.43 -12.65
CA VAL A 731 -24.93 25.70 -13.12
C VAL A 731 -24.80 26.73 -12.00
N GLY A 732 -25.84 26.88 -11.17
CA GLY A 732 -25.81 27.80 -10.02
C GLY A 732 -24.76 27.41 -8.98
N GLU A 733 -24.57 26.12 -8.73
CA GLU A 733 -23.56 25.62 -7.80
C GLU A 733 -22.15 25.88 -8.32
N PHE A 734 -21.90 25.58 -9.59
CA PHE A 734 -20.60 25.81 -10.23
C PHE A 734 -20.19 27.29 -10.18
N VAL A 735 -21.14 28.17 -10.49
CA VAL A 735 -20.94 29.61 -10.42
C VAL A 735 -20.74 30.10 -8.98
N ASP A 736 -21.45 29.53 -8.00
CA ASP A 736 -21.25 29.85 -6.58
C ASP A 736 -19.83 29.50 -6.12
N VAL A 737 -19.26 28.38 -6.56
CA VAL A 737 -17.87 28.03 -6.27
C VAL A 737 -16.91 29.11 -6.80
N LEU A 738 -17.05 29.53 -8.07
CA LEU A 738 -16.24 30.61 -8.66
C LEU A 738 -16.43 31.97 -7.97
N TYR A 739 -17.66 32.26 -7.56
CA TYR A 739 -18.01 33.46 -6.79
C TYR A 739 -17.34 33.47 -5.42
N ARG A 740 -17.32 32.33 -4.72
CA ARG A 740 -16.62 32.15 -3.43
C ARG A 740 -15.11 32.23 -3.58
N ILE A 741 -14.54 31.62 -4.62
CA ILE A 741 -13.11 31.76 -4.96
C ILE A 741 -12.75 33.25 -5.15
N SER A 742 -13.65 34.02 -5.76
CA SER A 742 -13.50 35.47 -5.94
C SER A 742 -13.80 36.31 -4.69
N GLN A 743 -13.94 35.68 -3.52
CA GLN A 743 -14.25 36.32 -2.24
C GLN A 743 -15.60 37.06 -2.20
N ARG A 744 -16.60 36.55 -2.95
CA ARG A 744 -17.98 37.06 -2.98
C ARG A 744 -18.08 38.58 -3.26
N PRO A 745 -17.67 39.04 -4.46
CA PRO A 745 -17.76 40.46 -4.81
C PRO A 745 -19.20 41.00 -4.74
N GLU A 746 -19.38 42.28 -4.43
CA GLU A 746 -20.71 42.91 -4.45
C GLU A 746 -21.35 42.82 -5.85
N THR A 747 -22.65 42.52 -5.88
CA THR A 747 -23.41 42.28 -7.11
C THR A 747 -24.85 42.77 -6.97
N ASP A 748 -25.51 42.99 -8.09
CA ASP A 748 -26.95 43.26 -8.16
C ASP A 748 -27.62 42.47 -9.31
N ASN A 749 -28.95 42.56 -9.41
CA ASN A 749 -29.73 41.82 -10.42
C ASN A 749 -29.88 42.56 -11.75
N THR A 750 -29.18 43.69 -11.97
CA THR A 750 -29.41 44.55 -13.15
C THR A 750 -28.99 43.90 -14.47
N ALA A 751 -28.07 42.92 -14.41
CA ALA A 751 -27.57 42.19 -15.57
C ALA A 751 -28.35 40.90 -15.89
N LEU A 752 -29.34 40.52 -15.06
CA LEU A 752 -30.12 39.30 -15.31
C LEU A 752 -30.98 39.45 -16.58
N PRO A 753 -31.17 38.36 -17.35
CA PRO A 753 -32.12 38.37 -18.47
C PRO A 753 -33.55 38.71 -18.01
N PRO A 754 -34.36 39.36 -18.88
CA PRO A 754 -35.77 39.60 -18.58
C PRO A 754 -36.50 38.30 -18.20
N ASP A 755 -37.31 38.36 -17.14
CA ASP A 755 -38.08 37.23 -16.60
C ASP A 755 -37.26 36.05 -16.03
N TYR A 756 -35.94 36.21 -15.85
CA TYR A 756 -35.09 35.20 -15.21
C TYR A 756 -35.38 35.09 -13.70
N GLU A 757 -35.60 36.22 -13.03
CA GLU A 757 -35.99 36.27 -11.63
C GLU A 757 -37.47 35.92 -11.45
N ASN A 758 -37.76 34.94 -10.60
CA ASN A 758 -39.10 34.39 -10.39
C ASN A 758 -39.33 33.92 -8.94
N GLU A 759 -40.48 33.28 -8.67
CA GLU A 759 -40.83 32.83 -7.30
C GLU A 759 -39.85 31.79 -6.73
N THR A 760 -39.23 30.98 -7.59
CA THR A 760 -38.26 29.93 -7.21
C THR A 760 -36.80 30.40 -7.25
N PHE A 761 -36.51 31.44 -8.03
CA PHE A 761 -35.19 32.05 -8.15
C PHE A 761 -35.28 33.54 -7.77
N ASN A 762 -35.03 33.83 -6.50
CA ASN A 762 -34.90 35.18 -5.92
C ASN A 762 -33.96 35.14 -4.71
N GLY A 763 -33.53 36.32 -4.23
CA GLY A 763 -32.55 36.43 -3.15
C GLY A 763 -32.94 35.80 -1.80
N SER A 764 -34.22 35.43 -1.60
CA SER A 764 -34.67 34.70 -0.40
C SER A 764 -34.87 33.20 -0.63
N ALA A 765 -34.96 32.75 -1.88
CA ALA A 765 -35.37 31.40 -2.24
C ALA A 765 -34.24 30.52 -2.82
N CYS A 766 -33.24 31.12 -3.48
CA CYS A 766 -32.14 30.38 -4.10
C CYS A 766 -30.80 30.69 -3.43
N PRO A 767 -30.04 29.69 -2.94
CA PRO A 767 -28.74 29.91 -2.29
C PRO A 767 -27.68 30.47 -3.24
N TYR A 768 -27.87 30.31 -4.56
CA TYR A 768 -26.94 30.74 -5.60
C TYR A 768 -27.31 32.09 -6.25
N TYR A 769 -28.29 32.83 -5.68
CA TYR A 769 -28.84 34.03 -6.31
C TYR A 769 -27.76 35.08 -6.61
N ASP A 770 -26.97 35.47 -5.59
CA ASP A 770 -25.91 36.47 -5.74
C ASP A 770 -24.84 36.01 -6.73
N ALA A 771 -24.43 34.74 -6.64
CA ALA A 771 -23.43 34.18 -7.54
C ALA A 771 -23.87 34.23 -9.02
N VAL A 772 -25.13 33.89 -9.30
CA VAL A 772 -25.70 33.95 -10.65
C VAL A 772 -25.84 35.39 -11.14
N CYS A 773 -26.30 36.32 -10.30
CA CYS A 773 -26.31 37.75 -10.60
C CYS A 773 -24.90 38.25 -10.99
N TRP A 774 -23.90 37.88 -10.19
CA TRP A 774 -22.51 38.24 -10.42
C TRP A 774 -21.98 37.63 -11.72
N ALA A 775 -22.33 36.39 -12.05
CA ALA A 775 -21.91 35.75 -13.29
C ALA A 775 -22.50 36.41 -14.55
N TYR A 776 -23.75 36.88 -14.50
CA TYR A 776 -24.30 37.68 -15.60
C TYR A 776 -23.65 39.07 -15.68
N GLN A 777 -23.41 39.71 -14.54
CA GLN A 777 -22.78 41.03 -14.46
C GLN A 777 -21.34 41.03 -15.01
N THR A 778 -20.58 39.97 -14.73
CA THR A 778 -19.21 39.77 -15.21
C THR A 778 -19.13 39.18 -16.63
N GLY A 779 -20.26 38.74 -17.18
CA GLY A 779 -20.33 38.09 -18.50
C GLY A 779 -19.73 36.68 -18.53
N LEU A 780 -19.60 36.03 -17.37
CA LEU A 780 -19.34 34.58 -17.27
C LEU A 780 -20.52 33.80 -17.86
N LEU A 781 -21.74 34.18 -17.50
CA LEU A 781 -22.98 33.76 -18.17
C LEU A 781 -23.44 34.85 -19.14
N ARG A 782 -23.87 34.46 -20.35
CA ARG A 782 -24.34 35.39 -21.39
C ARG A 782 -25.68 34.97 -21.96
N GLN A 783 -26.47 35.95 -22.37
CA GLN A 783 -27.73 35.70 -23.06
C GLN A 783 -27.46 35.02 -24.41
N GLY A 784 -27.86 33.76 -24.53
CA GLY A 784 -27.65 32.93 -25.72
C GLY A 784 -26.64 31.79 -25.56
N ASP A 785 -26.00 31.65 -24.40
CA ASP A 785 -25.30 30.42 -24.05
C ASP A 785 -26.30 29.25 -23.90
N LEU A 786 -25.81 28.02 -24.01
CA LEU A 786 -26.58 26.81 -23.72
C LEU A 786 -26.56 26.56 -22.21
N HIS A 787 -27.68 26.09 -21.65
CA HIS A 787 -27.80 25.70 -20.23
C HIS A 787 -27.42 26.83 -19.26
N THR A 788 -28.23 27.89 -19.22
CA THR A 788 -27.97 29.08 -18.39
C THR A 788 -28.90 29.20 -17.18
N ALA A 789 -29.84 28.28 -16.97
CA ALA A 789 -30.68 28.29 -15.78
C ALA A 789 -29.90 27.76 -14.58
N TYR A 790 -30.10 28.33 -13.39
CA TYR A 790 -29.32 27.98 -12.20
C TYR A 790 -29.45 26.50 -11.78
N ASP A 791 -30.54 25.84 -12.17
CA ASP A 791 -30.88 24.45 -11.88
C ASP A 791 -30.64 23.49 -13.06
N ASP A 792 -30.13 23.99 -14.20
CA ASP A 792 -29.67 23.15 -15.30
C ASP A 792 -28.52 22.23 -14.85
N ASP A 793 -28.51 21.01 -15.38
CA ASP A 793 -27.38 20.09 -15.22
C ASP A 793 -26.18 20.62 -16.01
N MET A 794 -25.02 20.68 -15.36
CA MET A 794 -23.78 21.13 -15.98
C MET A 794 -23.23 20.05 -16.90
N ASP A 795 -22.82 20.43 -18.12
CA ASP A 795 -22.10 19.57 -19.06
C ASP A 795 -20.65 20.04 -19.27
N TYR A 796 -19.86 19.24 -19.98
CA TYR A 796 -18.45 19.54 -20.24
C TYR A 796 -18.25 20.87 -20.99
N GLN A 797 -19.07 21.16 -22.00
CA GLN A 797 -18.95 22.40 -22.76
C GLN A 797 -19.21 23.63 -21.90
N ALA A 798 -20.23 23.62 -21.03
CA ALA A 798 -20.57 24.74 -20.16
C ALA A 798 -19.53 24.91 -19.05
N ALA A 799 -19.06 23.81 -18.45
CA ALA A 799 -18.00 23.84 -17.44
C ALA A 799 -16.70 24.43 -18.00
N CYS A 800 -16.22 23.94 -19.14
CA CYS A 800 -15.01 24.47 -19.78
C CYS A 800 -15.17 25.95 -20.14
N LEU A 801 -16.34 26.33 -20.67
CA LEU A 801 -16.62 27.72 -21.06
C LEU A 801 -16.57 28.66 -19.86
N LEU A 802 -17.19 28.28 -18.73
CA LEU A 802 -17.18 29.06 -17.50
C LEU A 802 -15.77 29.17 -16.91
N ILE A 803 -15.03 28.06 -16.86
CA ILE A 803 -13.63 28.04 -16.40
C ILE A 803 -12.77 28.97 -17.26
N TYR A 804 -12.85 28.82 -18.58
CA TYR A 804 -12.08 29.63 -19.54
C TYR A 804 -12.38 31.13 -19.40
N ARG A 805 -13.66 31.50 -19.31
CA ARG A 805 -14.08 32.90 -19.13
C ARG A 805 -13.64 33.44 -17.78
N TYR A 806 -13.73 32.64 -16.72
CA TYR A 806 -13.26 32.99 -15.39
C TYR A 806 -11.75 33.19 -15.36
N ALA A 807 -10.98 32.27 -15.92
CA ALA A 807 -9.54 32.39 -16.06
C ALA A 807 -9.15 33.69 -16.78
N ALA A 808 -9.80 33.99 -17.91
CA ALA A 808 -9.58 35.25 -18.63
C ALA A 808 -9.93 36.49 -17.78
N MET A 809 -11.05 36.46 -17.05
CA MET A 809 -11.46 37.53 -16.15
C MET A 809 -10.46 37.73 -14.99
N SER A 810 -9.90 36.63 -14.47
CA SER A 810 -8.84 36.61 -13.45
C SER A 810 -7.45 36.91 -14.03
N GLY A 811 -7.36 37.25 -15.32
CA GLY A 811 -6.15 37.69 -15.99
C GLY A 811 -5.23 36.56 -16.50
N VAL A 812 -5.63 35.30 -16.39
CA VAL A 812 -4.88 34.12 -16.87
C VAL A 812 -4.76 34.16 -18.40
N ASP A 813 -3.62 33.68 -18.92
CA ASP A 813 -3.38 33.61 -20.36
C ASP A 813 -4.19 32.48 -21.00
N THR A 814 -5.29 32.84 -21.65
CA THR A 814 -6.22 31.91 -22.28
C THR A 814 -5.96 31.70 -23.78
N ARG A 815 -4.74 31.99 -24.25
CA ARG A 815 -4.37 31.74 -25.66
C ARG A 815 -4.23 30.24 -25.92
N VAL A 816 -4.76 29.81 -27.06
CA VAL A 816 -4.67 28.43 -27.54
C VAL A 816 -3.99 28.37 -28.91
N ASP A 817 -3.42 27.21 -29.23
CA ASP A 817 -2.82 26.96 -30.54
C ASP A 817 -3.85 27.16 -31.67
N GLN A 818 -3.53 28.04 -32.62
CA GLN A 818 -4.47 28.45 -33.66
C GLN A 818 -4.74 27.35 -34.70
N GLU A 819 -3.77 26.47 -34.96
CA GLU A 819 -3.92 25.42 -35.97
C GLU A 819 -4.72 24.25 -35.40
N LEU A 820 -4.46 23.88 -34.16
CA LEU A 820 -5.27 22.91 -33.40
C LEU A 820 -6.70 23.41 -33.23
N ALA A 821 -6.89 24.69 -32.87
CA ALA A 821 -8.23 25.27 -32.76
C ALA A 821 -8.99 25.23 -34.11
N ARG A 822 -8.32 25.54 -35.23
CA ARG A 822 -8.94 25.44 -36.58
C ARG A 822 -9.27 24.00 -36.95
N GLN A 823 -8.44 23.04 -36.57
CA GLN A 823 -8.69 21.63 -36.82
C GLN A 823 -9.90 21.15 -36.01
N ALA A 824 -9.91 21.38 -34.69
CA ALA A 824 -11.01 20.99 -33.81
C ALA A 824 -12.35 21.62 -34.24
N MET A 825 -12.34 22.88 -34.71
CA MET A 825 -13.52 23.55 -35.27
C MET A 825 -14.04 22.90 -36.56
N ARG A 826 -13.16 22.38 -37.42
CA ARG A 826 -13.56 21.66 -38.64
C ARG A 826 -14.20 20.31 -38.32
N GLU A 827 -13.71 19.64 -37.27
CA GLU A 827 -14.16 18.32 -36.87
C GLU A 827 -15.45 18.39 -36.02
N ASN A 828 -15.71 19.49 -35.32
CA ASN A 828 -16.84 19.66 -34.39
C ASN A 828 -17.75 20.84 -34.78
N SER A 829 -18.45 20.73 -35.92
CA SER A 829 -19.30 21.80 -36.46
C SER A 829 -20.54 22.18 -35.61
N ARG A 830 -20.76 21.50 -34.49
CA ARG A 830 -21.88 21.73 -33.56
C ARG A 830 -21.52 22.67 -32.41
N LEU A 831 -20.22 22.81 -32.12
CA LEU A 831 -19.73 23.64 -31.02
C LEU A 831 -19.48 25.07 -31.49
N SER A 832 -19.67 26.04 -30.59
CA SER A 832 -19.31 27.42 -30.87
C SER A 832 -17.79 27.59 -30.93
N VAL A 833 -17.31 28.63 -31.63
CA VAL A 833 -15.87 28.96 -31.70
C VAL A 833 -15.27 29.20 -30.31
N GLU A 834 -16.03 29.83 -29.41
CA GLU A 834 -15.60 30.09 -28.04
C GLU A 834 -15.52 28.79 -27.23
N THR A 835 -16.50 27.89 -27.37
CA THR A 835 -16.53 26.58 -26.70
C THR A 835 -15.36 25.71 -27.11
N VAL A 836 -15.04 25.62 -28.40
CA VAL A 836 -13.89 24.84 -28.88
C VAL A 836 -12.58 25.38 -28.30
N ARG A 837 -12.43 26.70 -28.20
CA ARG A 837 -11.25 27.31 -27.57
C ARG A 837 -11.19 27.04 -26.07
N ALA A 838 -12.33 27.11 -25.39
CA ALA A 838 -12.42 26.83 -23.97
C ALA A 838 -12.03 25.38 -23.65
N MET A 839 -12.60 24.42 -24.38
CA MET A 839 -12.26 22.99 -24.21
C MET A 839 -10.79 22.71 -24.56
N LEU A 840 -10.26 23.32 -25.63
CA LEU A 840 -8.84 23.19 -25.98
C LEU A 840 -7.92 23.80 -24.92
N TRP A 841 -8.31 24.93 -24.33
CA TRP A 841 -7.51 25.57 -23.28
C TRP A 841 -7.51 24.70 -22.01
N CYS A 842 -8.69 24.27 -21.55
CA CYS A 842 -8.80 23.38 -20.39
C CYS A 842 -8.04 22.06 -20.59
N ASP A 843 -7.97 21.58 -21.82
CA ASP A 843 -7.17 20.41 -22.19
C ASP A 843 -5.66 20.71 -22.10
N GLN A 844 -5.20 21.80 -22.72
CA GLN A 844 -3.79 22.20 -22.70
C GLN A 844 -3.24 22.57 -21.33
N THR A 845 -4.09 23.03 -20.41
CA THR A 845 -3.71 23.39 -19.03
C THR A 845 -4.03 22.29 -18.02
N ASP A 846 -4.29 21.09 -18.50
CA ASP A 846 -4.59 19.90 -17.69
C ASP A 846 -5.74 20.02 -16.68
N ILE A 847 -6.69 20.91 -16.95
CA ILE A 847 -7.88 21.10 -16.10
C ILE A 847 -8.87 19.94 -16.26
N THR A 848 -8.97 19.37 -17.47
CA THR A 848 -9.92 18.30 -17.81
C THR A 848 -9.28 17.00 -18.33
N THR A 849 -7.98 16.97 -18.63
CA THR A 849 -7.28 15.87 -19.35
C THR A 849 -6.81 14.71 -18.49
N ARG A 850 -6.74 14.86 -17.16
CA ARG A 850 -6.38 13.72 -16.30
C ARG A 850 -7.38 12.55 -16.40
N ASP A 851 -8.53 12.76 -17.03
CA ASP A 851 -9.56 11.75 -17.26
C ASP A 851 -9.82 11.39 -18.74
N SER A 852 -9.21 12.07 -19.73
CA SER A 852 -9.45 11.81 -21.17
C SER A 852 -8.54 12.58 -22.14
N GLU A 853 -8.28 12.05 -23.34
CA GLU A 853 -7.58 12.78 -24.43
C GLU A 853 -8.49 13.85 -25.08
N MET A 854 -7.93 14.90 -25.70
CA MET A 854 -8.69 15.99 -26.36
C MET A 854 -9.81 15.52 -27.29
N GLY A 855 -9.58 14.43 -28.04
CA GLY A 855 -10.60 13.85 -28.93
C GLY A 855 -11.80 13.27 -28.17
N GLU A 856 -11.56 12.69 -27.00
CA GLU A 856 -12.58 12.16 -26.10
C GLU A 856 -13.32 13.28 -25.37
N LEU A 857 -12.61 14.31 -24.91
CA LEU A 857 -13.20 15.50 -24.31
C LEU A 857 -14.16 16.19 -25.29
N LEU A 858 -13.73 16.40 -26.53
CA LEU A 858 -14.58 16.94 -27.59
C LEU A 858 -15.77 16.04 -27.92
N ALA A 859 -15.62 14.71 -27.82
CA ALA A 859 -16.74 13.78 -28.03
C ALA A 859 -17.74 13.77 -26.87
N ALA A 860 -17.29 14.11 -25.66
CA ALA A 860 -18.10 14.16 -24.44
C ALA A 860 -18.72 15.53 -24.16
N TYR A 861 -18.69 16.46 -25.12
CA TYR A 861 -19.07 17.87 -24.90
C TYR A 861 -20.45 18.09 -24.28
N ASP A 862 -21.45 17.24 -24.61
CA ASP A 862 -22.83 17.29 -24.09
C ASP A 862 -23.09 16.30 -22.95
N THR A 863 -22.04 15.70 -22.38
CA THR A 863 -22.14 14.79 -21.24
C THR A 863 -22.20 15.60 -19.94
N HIS A 864 -23.18 15.30 -19.10
CA HIS A 864 -23.31 15.93 -17.79
C HIS A 864 -22.14 15.56 -16.87
N ILE A 865 -21.66 16.53 -16.10
CA ILE A 865 -20.61 16.35 -15.11
C ILE A 865 -21.19 16.18 -13.72
N SER A 866 -20.54 15.36 -12.90
CA SER A 866 -20.88 15.20 -11.49
C SER A 866 -20.27 16.30 -10.62
N ARG A 867 -20.70 16.40 -9.37
CA ARG A 867 -20.08 17.26 -8.36
C ARG A 867 -18.62 16.88 -8.10
N TYR A 868 -18.23 15.62 -8.23
CA TYR A 868 -16.82 15.20 -8.20
C TYR A 868 -16.00 15.80 -9.35
N GLN A 869 -16.54 15.77 -10.58
CA GLN A 869 -15.85 16.34 -11.73
C GLN A 869 -15.76 17.86 -11.63
N MET A 870 -16.84 18.53 -11.21
CA MET A 870 -16.83 19.97 -10.94
C MET A 870 -15.76 20.35 -9.92
N THR A 871 -15.71 19.68 -8.76
CA THR A 871 -14.72 19.97 -7.72
C THR A 871 -13.29 19.69 -8.20
N SER A 872 -13.09 18.64 -9.00
CA SER A 872 -11.81 18.33 -9.62
C SER A 872 -11.33 19.44 -10.57
N PHE A 873 -12.17 19.86 -11.53
CA PHE A 873 -11.79 20.89 -12.50
C PHE A 873 -11.47 22.23 -11.83
N LEU A 874 -12.30 22.62 -10.86
CA LEU A 874 -12.09 23.87 -10.13
C LEU A 874 -10.87 23.77 -9.20
N PHE A 875 -10.55 22.58 -8.68
CA PHE A 875 -9.35 22.35 -7.87
C PHE A 875 -8.10 22.58 -8.70
N TYR A 876 -8.06 22.05 -9.92
CA TYR A 876 -6.95 22.26 -10.84
C TYR A 876 -6.83 23.71 -11.29
N LEU A 877 -7.95 24.37 -11.59
CA LEU A 877 -7.96 25.81 -11.87
C LEU A 877 -7.34 26.61 -10.72
N CYS A 878 -7.74 26.34 -9.47
CA CYS A 878 -7.18 27.01 -8.30
C CYS A 878 -5.68 26.74 -8.12
N THR A 879 -5.28 25.46 -8.16
CA THR A 879 -3.92 25.04 -7.81
C THR A 879 -2.90 25.39 -8.88
N TYR A 880 -3.23 25.26 -10.17
CA TYR A 880 -2.26 25.40 -11.25
C TYR A 880 -2.31 26.77 -11.94
N GLU A 881 -3.51 27.35 -12.13
CA GLU A 881 -3.66 28.56 -12.95
C GLU A 881 -3.87 29.85 -12.14
N LEU A 882 -4.55 29.77 -10.99
CA LEU A 882 -4.85 30.95 -10.17
C LEU A 882 -3.77 31.21 -9.10
N ASN A 883 -3.30 30.17 -8.41
CA ASN A 883 -2.32 30.32 -7.33
C ASN A 883 -0.90 30.60 -7.84
N SER A 884 -0.55 30.19 -9.06
CA SER A 884 0.76 30.40 -9.70
C SER A 884 1.11 31.88 -9.97
N ARG A 885 0.22 32.83 -9.61
CA ARG A 885 0.40 34.26 -9.80
C ARG A 885 0.54 35.11 -8.54
N ASN A 886 0.43 34.56 -7.35
CA ASN A 886 0.93 35.29 -6.17
C ASN A 886 2.47 35.42 -6.19
N GLU A 887 3.14 34.80 -7.17
CA GLU A 887 4.60 34.79 -7.34
C GLU A 887 5.12 35.51 -8.62
N ALA A 888 4.29 36.30 -9.32
CA ALA A 888 4.73 37.09 -10.50
C ALA A 888 4.79 38.60 -10.26
#